data_AF-A0AA89B7B4-F1
#
_entry.id   AF-A0AA89B7B4-F1
#
_cell.length_a   1.000
_cell.length_b   1.000
_cell.length_c   1.000
_cell.angle_alpha   90.00
_cell.angle_beta   90.00
_cell.angle_gamma   90.00
#
_symmetry.space_group_name_H-M   'P 1'
#
loop_
_entity.id
_entity.type
_entity.pdbx_description
1 polymer ?
#
loop_
_entity_poly.entity_id
_entity_poly.type
_entity_poly.pdbx_seq_one_letter_code
_entity_poly.pdbx_strand_id
1 'polypeptide(L)'
;MPALACCVDAAVPPPPPGYAAAAFAWDNSLPAPEPFSGVPPLTNTTTPDLSPWSPSLSSSLYKIDGWGAPYFSVNSSGNVAVRPYGTDTMSHQEIDLMKVVKKASDPRSSGGLGLQLPLIVRFPDVLKNRLESLQSAFDFAIQSQGYGNHYQGVYPVKCNQDRFVVEDIVKFGSSFRFGLEAGSKPELLLAMSCLCKGSPDSLLICNGFKDAEYISLALVARKLLLNAVIVLEQEEEIDLVIDLSQKLAVRPIIGVRAKLRTKHSGHFGSTSGEKGKFGLTTTQILRVVKKLGKCGMLDCFQLLHFHIGSQIPTTTLLADGIGEAAQVYCELVRLGASMKVIDIGGGLGIDYDGSKSSDCDMSVSYGLEEYAAAVVQAVRFVCDRKSVKHPIICSESGRAIVSHHSVLIFEAVSTSAYDVPPMSSLSLQNFVERLPEDALLDYRYLFDAAIRGEYDTCLLFADQLKQRCVEKFKEGSLDIEQLADVDGLCDLVSKAVGGLGASDPVRTYHVNLSVFTSIPDFWGIEQLFPIVPIHRLDQRPGVRGILSDLTCDSDGKINKFIGGESSLPLHDLEGSGGVSGAGGRYYLGMFLGGAYEEALGGVHNLFGGPSVVRVSQSDGPHSFAVTRAVPGPSSSDVLRMMQHEPELMFETLKHRAEEFVHDDMALASLAGGLARSFHSMPYLLPASSCCLTAANGNNGYYYGNEDNYGSVAETGSGEDEIVIARGSAVIGPSKKQVNSQPQSRGDYLLVTASRLCGQDWINVYSVVIPTCEKRMGVDVIMPPSALDRLASLHIDYPMLFELRNIAVERVSHCGVLEFIAEEGMIYMPYWMMENLLLQEGDIVRVKNATLPKGTYVKLQPHTSDFLDISNPKAILETTLRSFSCLTTGDSIMVAYNNKKYYIDIIESKPSHAISIIETDCEVDFAPPLDYKEPEKPSASIPSSKAPAEELPTKSVVIHETQEWATQLGQEASAEAEAKFNPFTGAGRRLDGKPLKYQPLPVSSSGSKSKGPDVSNGGGPSSGSSSQNTSRQAQGKLVFGSNANRTTDTKKEVAKEKKQEQPEKKEEPKFQPFSGKKYSLKG
;
A
#
# COMPACT_ATOMS: atom_id res chain seq x y z
N MET A 1 -57.27 11.18 47.73
CA MET A 1 -57.98 12.06 48.69
C MET A 1 -57.00 12.42 49.80
N PRO A 2 -56.82 13.71 50.16
CA PRO A 2 -57.13 14.97 49.44
C PRO A 2 -55.98 15.35 48.45
N ALA A 3 -56.04 16.27 47.48
CA ALA A 3 -56.91 17.44 47.16
C ALA A 3 -56.51 18.78 47.83
N LEU A 4 -56.76 19.98 47.29
CA LEU A 4 -57.52 20.43 46.07
C LEU A 4 -56.53 21.05 45.03
N ALA A 5 -56.72 22.05 44.13
CA ALA A 5 -57.74 22.93 43.48
C ALA A 5 -56.99 23.68 42.31
N CYS A 6 -57.49 24.41 41.29
CA CYS A 6 -58.74 24.74 40.56
C CYS A 6 -58.32 25.25 39.14
N CYS A 7 -59.05 25.29 38.01
CA CYS A 7 -60.44 25.67 37.64
C CYS A 7 -60.64 27.21 37.44
N VAL A 8 -61.11 27.79 36.30
CA VAL A 8 -61.57 27.29 34.96
C VAL A 8 -61.51 28.38 33.83
N ASP A 9 -61.61 27.96 32.54
CA ASP A 9 -62.27 28.60 31.34
C ASP A 9 -61.89 30.03 30.79
N ALA A 10 -62.25 30.50 29.57
CA ALA A 10 -62.46 29.90 28.21
C ALA A 10 -62.69 30.97 27.08
N ALA A 11 -62.42 30.60 25.80
CA ALA A 11 -62.95 31.04 24.48
C ALA A 11 -63.34 32.52 24.06
N VAL A 12 -62.68 33.04 22.98
CA VAL A 12 -63.18 33.48 21.62
C VAL A 12 -64.67 33.94 21.44
N PRO A 13 -65.08 34.99 20.63
CA PRO A 13 -64.45 35.83 19.55
C PRO A 13 -64.53 37.38 19.89
N PRO A 14 -64.93 38.44 19.10
CA PRO A 14 -65.20 38.75 17.64
C PRO A 14 -64.53 40.07 17.07
N PRO A 15 -64.85 40.59 15.83
CA PRO A 15 -64.05 41.65 15.14
C PRO A 15 -64.72 43.07 14.91
N PRO A 16 -64.44 43.88 13.85
CA PRO A 16 -63.90 45.27 13.89
C PRO A 16 -64.93 46.42 13.63
N PRO A 17 -64.57 47.74 13.68
CA PRO A 17 -64.25 48.50 12.42
C PRO A 17 -63.43 49.84 12.55
N GLY A 18 -63.09 50.45 11.39
CA GLY A 18 -62.83 51.91 11.20
C GLY A 18 -61.35 52.36 11.15
N TYR A 19 -60.78 53.09 10.17
CA TYR A 19 -61.13 54.25 9.28
C TYR A 19 -60.72 55.66 9.78
N ALA A 20 -59.50 56.10 9.40
CA ALA A 20 -59.05 57.48 9.11
C ALA A 20 -57.67 57.37 8.41
N ALA A 21 -57.39 57.91 7.20
CA ALA A 21 -57.38 59.30 6.71
C ALA A 21 -56.18 60.14 7.24
N ALA A 22 -55.42 60.92 6.44
CA ALA A 22 -55.31 61.08 4.98
C ALA A 22 -54.04 61.92 4.62
N ALA A 23 -53.82 62.18 3.31
CA ALA A 23 -52.73 62.97 2.68
C ALA A 23 -51.32 62.33 2.73
N PHE A 24 -50.61 62.01 1.63
CA PHE A 24 -50.40 62.60 0.28
C PHE A 24 -49.42 63.78 0.20
N ALA A 25 -48.25 63.49 -0.38
CA ALA A 25 -47.57 64.30 -1.39
C ALA A 25 -47.18 63.35 -2.55
N TRP A 26 -47.09 63.85 -3.78
CA TRP A 26 -47.11 63.04 -5.02
C TRP A 26 -45.89 63.32 -5.93
N ASP A 27 -45.77 62.51 -6.99
CA ASP A 27 -44.96 62.65 -8.22
C ASP A 27 -43.61 61.90 -8.27
N ASN A 28 -43.21 61.21 -9.36
CA ASN A 28 -43.94 60.64 -10.53
C ASN A 28 -42.98 59.62 -11.21
N SER A 29 -43.35 58.66 -12.10
CA SER A 29 -44.63 58.36 -12.76
C SER A 29 -44.82 56.84 -13.06
N LEU A 30 -45.67 56.52 -14.04
CA LEU A 30 -46.12 55.20 -14.53
C LEU A 30 -45.92 55.09 -16.06
N PRO A 31 -46.34 54.02 -16.81
CA PRO A 31 -46.96 52.73 -16.42
C PRO A 31 -46.35 51.44 -17.06
N ALA A 32 -46.93 50.28 -16.69
CA ALA A 32 -46.65 48.91 -17.18
C ALA A 32 -47.29 48.56 -18.55
N PRO A 33 -47.22 47.29 -19.04
CA PRO A 33 -48.24 46.30 -18.62
C PRO A 33 -47.78 44.83 -18.41
N GLU A 34 -48.54 44.11 -17.58
CA GLU A 34 -48.65 42.63 -17.45
C GLU A 34 -49.96 42.15 -18.17
N PRO A 35 -50.48 40.89 -18.07
CA PRO A 35 -49.98 39.63 -17.46
C PRO A 35 -50.10 38.36 -18.38
N PHE A 36 -49.66 37.18 -17.93
CA PHE A 36 -50.53 36.01 -17.57
C PHE A 36 -49.81 34.64 -17.36
N SER A 37 -49.92 34.15 -16.11
CA SER A 37 -49.92 32.76 -15.58
C SER A 37 -49.55 31.51 -16.43
N GLY A 38 -48.88 30.53 -15.78
CA GLY A 38 -49.33 29.13 -15.91
C GLY A 38 -48.36 27.94 -15.74
N VAL A 39 -47.62 27.80 -14.63
CA VAL A 39 -46.88 26.54 -14.29
C VAL A 39 -46.99 26.25 -12.78
N PRO A 40 -47.22 24.99 -12.32
CA PRO A 40 -47.33 24.65 -10.90
C PRO A 40 -45.97 24.64 -10.17
N PRO A 41 -45.95 24.74 -8.82
CA PRO A 41 -44.71 24.75 -8.03
C PRO A 41 -43.99 23.40 -8.04
N LEU A 42 -42.71 23.42 -8.39
CA LEU A 42 -41.80 22.28 -8.20
C LEU A 42 -41.49 22.09 -6.71
N THR A 43 -41.55 20.84 -6.25
CA THR A 43 -41.41 20.49 -4.84
C THR A 43 -39.94 20.48 -4.38
N ASN A 44 -39.62 21.30 -3.38
CA ASN A 44 -38.47 21.19 -2.48
C ASN A 44 -37.15 20.70 -3.11
N THR A 45 -36.48 21.55 -3.88
CA THR A 45 -35.02 21.57 -3.80
C THR A 45 -34.62 21.87 -2.35
N THR A 46 -33.68 21.12 -1.80
CA THR A 46 -33.21 21.35 -0.43
C THR A 46 -32.43 22.66 -0.40
N THR A 47 -32.88 23.65 0.37
CA THR A 47 -32.02 24.80 0.68
C THR A 47 -30.74 24.28 1.33
N PRO A 48 -29.55 24.78 0.95
CA PRO A 48 -28.34 24.46 1.70
C PRO A 48 -28.58 24.86 3.16
N ASP A 49 -28.25 23.97 4.09
CA ASP A 49 -28.54 24.21 5.50
C ASP A 49 -27.79 25.48 5.95
N LEU A 50 -28.53 26.43 6.52
CA LEU A 50 -28.02 27.75 6.93
C LEU A 50 -27.41 27.71 8.34
N SER A 51 -27.09 26.51 8.83
CA SER A 51 -26.31 26.33 10.04
C SER A 51 -24.87 26.81 9.81
N PRO A 52 -24.29 27.62 10.73
CA PRO A 52 -22.88 27.94 10.67
C PRO A 52 -22.06 26.67 10.87
N TRP A 53 -20.97 26.52 10.11
CA TRP A 53 -20.09 25.36 10.26
C TRP A 53 -19.50 25.29 11.67
N SER A 54 -19.23 24.06 12.14
CA SER A 54 -18.85 23.81 13.53
C SER A 54 -17.76 22.74 13.65
N PRO A 55 -17.01 22.74 14.77
CA PRO A 55 -16.14 21.64 15.18
C PRO A 55 -16.80 20.26 15.13
N SER A 56 -18.10 20.16 15.46
CA SER A 56 -18.85 18.88 15.43
C SER A 56 -19.19 18.41 14.01
N LEU A 57 -19.43 19.32 13.06
CA LEU A 57 -19.59 18.98 11.64
C LEU A 57 -18.27 18.48 11.05
N SER A 58 -17.14 19.12 11.39
CA SER A 58 -15.80 18.60 11.03
C SER A 58 -15.51 17.24 11.68
N SER A 59 -15.83 17.07 12.96
CA SER A 59 -15.64 15.80 13.68
C SER A 59 -16.43 14.66 13.02
N SER A 60 -17.65 14.94 12.57
CA SER A 60 -18.48 14.02 11.79
C SER A 60 -17.91 13.73 10.40
N LEU A 61 -17.49 14.78 9.66
CA LEU A 61 -16.95 14.69 8.30
C LEU A 61 -15.69 13.82 8.23
N TYR A 62 -14.76 14.02 9.17
CA TYR A 62 -13.51 13.26 9.24
C TYR A 62 -13.60 12.02 10.16
N LYS A 63 -14.80 11.67 10.65
CA LYS A 63 -15.09 10.56 11.57
C LYS A 63 -14.26 10.54 12.88
N ILE A 64 -13.81 11.69 13.37
CA ILE A 64 -12.94 11.81 14.56
C ILE A 64 -13.59 11.19 15.80
N ASP A 65 -14.91 11.32 15.97
CA ASP A 65 -15.65 10.68 17.07
C ASP A 65 -15.72 9.14 16.99
N GLY A 66 -15.37 8.57 15.82
CA GLY A 66 -15.29 7.12 15.59
C GLY A 66 -13.90 6.57 15.95
N TRP A 67 -12.90 6.87 15.11
CA TRP A 67 -11.53 6.34 15.25
C TRP A 67 -10.69 7.06 16.32
N GLY A 68 -11.06 8.30 16.67
CA GLY A 68 -10.31 9.12 17.62
C GLY A 68 -10.66 8.81 19.08
N ALA A 69 -11.86 8.32 19.35
CA ALA A 69 -12.34 8.12 20.70
C ALA A 69 -11.59 6.97 21.43
N PRO A 70 -11.20 7.14 22.71
CA PRO A 70 -11.45 8.30 23.58
C PRO A 70 -10.36 9.38 23.56
N TYR A 71 -9.29 9.22 22.78
CA TYR A 71 -8.03 9.99 22.90
C TYR A 71 -7.95 11.26 22.05
N PHE A 72 -8.76 11.38 21.00
CA PHE A 72 -8.75 12.53 20.08
C PHE A 72 -10.17 13.08 19.91
N SER A 73 -10.27 14.41 19.81
CA SER A 73 -11.52 15.13 19.58
C SER A 73 -11.24 16.49 18.92
N VAL A 74 -12.28 17.19 18.47
CA VAL A 74 -12.16 18.60 18.03
C VAL A 74 -12.61 19.52 19.16
N ASN A 75 -11.77 20.49 19.54
CA ASN A 75 -12.09 21.47 20.58
C ASN A 75 -12.88 22.68 20.05
N SER A 76 -13.37 23.50 20.97
CA SER A 76 -14.16 24.71 20.66
C SER A 76 -13.39 25.81 19.91
N SER A 77 -12.07 25.67 19.73
CA SER A 77 -11.23 26.57 18.95
C SER A 77 -10.92 26.05 17.54
N GLY A 78 -11.59 24.98 17.09
CA GLY A 78 -11.36 24.39 15.76
C GLY A 78 -10.04 23.62 15.62
N ASN A 79 -9.41 23.25 16.74
CA ASN A 79 -8.18 22.44 16.75
C ASN A 79 -8.48 21.01 17.18
N VAL A 80 -7.67 20.05 16.74
CA VAL A 80 -7.63 18.73 17.36
C VAL A 80 -7.07 18.85 18.77
N ALA A 81 -7.74 18.22 19.73
CA ALA A 81 -7.30 18.09 21.12
C ALA A 81 -7.08 16.63 21.49
N VAL A 82 -6.05 16.40 22.31
CA VAL A 82 -5.68 15.08 22.81
C VAL A 82 -6.15 14.94 24.26
N ARG A 83 -6.73 13.78 24.57
CA ARG A 83 -7.28 13.40 25.88
C ARG A 83 -6.35 12.41 26.58
N PRO A 84 -5.35 12.89 27.36
CA PRO A 84 -4.29 12.05 27.92
C PRO A 84 -4.78 10.89 28.78
N TYR A 85 -5.95 11.01 29.41
CA TYR A 85 -6.52 10.01 30.31
C TYR A 85 -7.78 9.35 29.73
N GLY A 86 -7.94 9.39 28.40
CA GLY A 86 -9.12 8.84 27.71
C GLY A 86 -10.41 9.52 28.18
N THR A 87 -11.42 8.71 28.52
CA THR A 87 -12.74 9.16 29.02
C THR A 87 -12.67 9.98 30.30
N ASP A 88 -11.63 9.78 31.11
CA ASP A 88 -11.50 10.39 32.43
C ASP A 88 -10.78 11.75 32.38
N THR A 89 -10.42 12.20 31.17
CA THR A 89 -9.79 13.50 30.93
C THR A 89 -10.76 14.65 31.24
N MET A 90 -10.43 15.47 32.24
CA MET A 90 -11.16 16.70 32.53
C MET A 90 -10.87 17.76 31.45
N SER A 91 -11.82 18.66 31.14
CA SER A 91 -11.68 19.63 30.04
C SER A 91 -10.50 20.62 30.16
N HIS A 92 -9.88 20.76 31.34
CA HIS A 92 -8.66 21.56 31.53
C HIS A 92 -7.36 20.77 31.31
N GLN A 93 -7.45 19.44 31.22
CA GLN A 93 -6.36 18.50 30.94
C GLN A 93 -6.24 18.16 29.44
N GLU A 94 -7.20 18.58 28.61
CA GLU A 94 -7.13 18.42 27.15
C GLU A 94 -5.93 19.20 26.56
N ILE A 95 -5.13 18.51 25.76
CA ILE A 95 -3.91 19.06 25.14
C ILE A 95 -4.25 19.50 23.71
N ASP A 96 -4.26 20.81 23.47
CA ASP A 96 -4.46 21.37 22.12
C ASP A 96 -3.23 21.09 21.25
N LEU A 97 -3.42 20.29 20.19
CA LEU A 97 -2.35 19.81 19.33
C LEU A 97 -1.69 20.96 18.52
N MET A 98 -2.45 21.99 18.17
CA MET A 98 -1.92 23.15 17.45
C MET A 98 -0.98 23.99 18.34
N LYS A 99 -1.28 24.09 19.65
CA LYS A 99 -0.35 24.71 20.63
C LYS A 99 0.94 23.90 20.78
N VAL A 100 0.87 22.57 20.75
CA VAL A 100 2.04 21.68 20.77
C VAL A 100 2.91 21.89 19.52
N VAL A 101 2.31 21.88 18.33
CA VAL A 101 3.02 22.03 17.05
C VAL A 101 3.71 23.40 16.96
N LYS A 102 3.04 24.47 17.40
CA LYS A 102 3.66 25.80 17.57
C LYS A 102 4.84 25.76 18.54
N LYS A 103 4.65 25.24 19.76
CA LYS A 103 5.73 25.15 20.77
C LYS A 103 6.96 24.37 20.26
N ALA A 104 6.76 23.34 19.43
CA ALA A 104 7.83 22.56 18.82
C ALA A 104 8.53 23.29 17.65
N SER A 105 7.76 23.81 16.70
CA SER A 105 8.28 24.31 15.41
C SER A 105 8.57 25.81 15.36
N ASP A 106 7.97 26.63 16.23
CA ASP A 106 8.22 28.06 16.27
C ASP A 106 9.70 28.35 16.67
N PRO A 107 10.30 29.45 16.18
CA PRO A 107 11.65 29.84 16.55
C PRO A 107 11.87 30.00 18.06
N ARG A 108 13.12 29.77 18.50
CA ARG A 108 13.52 29.98 19.91
C ARG A 108 13.38 31.44 20.35
N SER A 109 13.52 32.39 19.43
CA SER A 109 13.30 33.83 19.66
C SER A 109 11.84 34.18 19.99
N SER A 110 10.87 33.39 19.51
CA SER A 110 9.45 33.48 19.91
C SER A 110 9.07 32.46 20.99
N GLY A 111 10.06 31.88 21.69
CA GLY A 111 9.84 30.94 22.78
C GLY A 111 9.48 29.51 22.36
N GLY A 112 9.55 29.16 21.08
CA GLY A 112 9.44 27.78 20.59
C GLY A 112 10.76 27.01 20.75
N LEU A 113 10.85 25.82 20.15
CA LEU A 113 12.05 24.96 20.21
C LEU A 113 12.89 25.01 18.91
N GLY A 114 12.28 25.43 17.79
CA GLY A 114 12.92 25.53 16.47
C GLY A 114 13.15 24.18 15.78
N LEU A 115 12.26 23.20 15.99
CA LEU A 115 12.32 21.92 15.27
C LEU A 115 11.77 22.04 13.84
N GLN A 116 12.37 21.30 12.91
CA GLN A 116 11.96 21.23 11.51
C GLN A 116 10.87 20.15 11.34
N LEU A 117 9.98 20.36 10.37
CA LEU A 117 8.95 19.38 9.99
C LEU A 117 9.51 18.36 8.98
N PRO A 118 8.92 17.16 8.86
CA PRO A 118 7.80 16.62 9.64
C PRO A 118 8.16 16.35 11.11
N LEU A 119 7.13 16.23 11.95
CA LEU A 119 7.24 16.13 13.41
C LEU A 119 6.33 15.03 13.96
N ILE A 120 6.91 14.03 14.62
CA ILE A 120 6.18 13.06 15.43
C ILE A 120 5.96 13.64 16.84
N VAL A 121 4.70 13.60 17.30
CA VAL A 121 4.30 14.00 18.65
C VAL A 121 3.86 12.75 19.42
N ARG A 122 4.63 12.35 20.43
CA ARG A 122 4.33 11.19 21.29
C ARG A 122 3.75 11.61 22.65
N PHE A 123 2.73 10.88 23.11
CA PHE A 123 1.94 11.14 24.31
C PHE A 123 2.06 9.98 25.33
N PRO A 124 2.97 10.06 26.33
CA PRO A 124 3.18 8.99 27.30
C PRO A 124 1.97 8.70 28.18
N ASP A 125 1.15 9.72 28.47
CA ASP A 125 -0.06 9.57 29.28
C ASP A 125 -1.13 8.73 28.56
N VAL A 126 -1.27 8.90 27.23
CA VAL A 126 -2.11 8.05 26.38
C VAL A 126 -1.59 6.60 26.39
N LEU A 127 -0.28 6.41 26.24
CA LEU A 127 0.35 5.07 26.30
C LEU A 127 0.11 4.38 27.66
N LYS A 128 0.25 5.13 28.76
CA LYS A 128 -0.06 4.67 30.12
C LYS A 128 -1.54 4.27 30.24
N ASN A 129 -2.45 5.13 29.80
CA ASN A 129 -3.89 4.87 29.86
C ASN A 129 -4.28 3.64 29.02
N ARG A 130 -3.72 3.44 27.82
CA ARG A 130 -3.94 2.22 27.00
C ARG A 130 -3.58 0.93 27.77
N LEU A 131 -2.45 0.93 28.49
CA LEU A 131 -2.03 -0.22 29.31
C LEU A 131 -2.95 -0.44 30.51
N GLU A 132 -3.28 0.62 31.24
CA GLU A 132 -4.14 0.57 32.43
C GLU A 132 -5.58 0.15 32.07
N SER A 133 -6.14 0.63 30.95
CA SER A 133 -7.46 0.21 30.45
C SER A 133 -7.46 -1.26 29.99
N LEU A 134 -6.42 -1.72 29.29
CA LEU A 134 -6.31 -3.12 28.86
C LEU A 134 -6.25 -4.06 30.08
N GLN A 135 -5.44 -3.73 31.08
CA GLN A 135 -5.37 -4.46 32.34
C GLN A 135 -6.72 -4.47 33.06
N SER A 136 -7.37 -3.30 33.19
CA SER A 136 -8.65 -3.14 33.88
C SER A 136 -9.80 -3.92 33.23
N ALA A 137 -9.85 -3.94 31.89
CA ALA A 137 -10.83 -4.74 31.15
C ALA A 137 -10.68 -6.24 31.42
N PHE A 138 -9.43 -6.73 31.48
CA PHE A 138 -9.15 -8.12 31.85
C PHE A 138 -9.44 -8.44 33.31
N ASP A 139 -9.04 -7.59 34.25
CA ASP A 139 -9.32 -7.81 35.68
C ASP A 139 -10.84 -7.80 35.97
N PHE A 140 -11.60 -6.92 35.30
CA PHE A 140 -13.07 -6.93 35.35
C PHE A 140 -13.68 -8.20 34.73
N ALA A 141 -13.20 -8.64 33.57
CA ALA A 141 -13.65 -9.88 32.94
C ALA A 141 -13.35 -11.11 33.81
N ILE A 142 -12.17 -11.15 34.44
CA ILE A 142 -11.74 -12.21 35.36
C ILE A 142 -12.61 -12.23 36.63
N GLN A 143 -12.85 -11.07 37.25
CA GLN A 143 -13.68 -10.99 38.45
C GLN A 143 -15.15 -11.33 38.17
N SER A 144 -15.74 -10.72 37.14
CA SER A 144 -17.16 -10.91 36.79
C SER A 144 -17.47 -12.34 36.33
N GLN A 145 -16.52 -13.02 35.68
CA GLN A 145 -16.66 -14.41 35.28
C GLN A 145 -16.10 -15.43 36.28
N GLY A 146 -15.64 -15.00 37.46
CA GLY A 146 -15.12 -15.90 38.50
C GLY A 146 -13.92 -16.74 38.07
N TYR A 147 -13.05 -16.18 37.22
CA TYR A 147 -11.89 -16.87 36.68
C TYR A 147 -10.79 -17.01 37.75
N GLY A 148 -10.39 -18.24 38.09
CA GLY A 148 -9.50 -18.54 39.22
C GLY A 148 -8.01 -18.23 39.04
N ASN A 149 -7.63 -17.31 38.14
CA ASN A 149 -6.26 -16.86 37.90
C ASN A 149 -6.27 -15.43 37.30
N HIS A 150 -5.13 -14.89 36.90
CA HIS A 150 -4.99 -13.49 36.48
C HIS A 150 -4.61 -13.32 35.00
N TYR A 151 -4.73 -12.09 34.50
CA TYR A 151 -4.16 -11.65 33.22
C TYR A 151 -2.77 -11.04 33.45
N GLN A 152 -1.86 -11.27 32.50
CA GLN A 152 -0.53 -10.68 32.47
C GLN A 152 -0.15 -10.38 31.00
N GLY A 153 -0.39 -9.16 30.55
CA GLY A 153 -0.07 -8.73 29.20
C GLY A 153 1.44 -8.60 28.94
N VAL A 154 1.81 -8.67 27.67
CA VAL A 154 3.20 -8.62 27.18
C VAL A 154 3.28 -7.67 25.99
N TYR A 155 4.33 -6.86 25.90
CA TYR A 155 4.53 -5.98 24.74
C TYR A 155 5.51 -6.58 23.72
N PRO A 156 5.06 -6.89 22.50
CA PRO A 156 5.95 -7.31 21.42
C PRO A 156 6.76 -6.11 20.92
N VAL A 157 8.06 -6.11 21.23
CA VAL A 157 8.98 -4.99 20.96
C VAL A 157 9.06 -4.68 19.46
N LYS A 158 8.82 -5.68 18.60
CA LYS A 158 8.66 -5.58 17.15
C LYS A 158 7.65 -4.54 16.65
N CYS A 159 6.70 -4.09 17.47
CA CYS A 159 5.72 -3.09 17.08
C CYS A 159 6.23 -1.63 17.16
N ASN A 160 7.19 -1.34 18.04
CA ASN A 160 7.90 -0.06 18.14
C ASN A 160 9.11 -0.23 19.08
N GLN A 161 10.31 -0.34 18.52
CA GLN A 161 11.55 -0.59 19.26
C GLN A 161 12.11 0.67 19.94
N ASP A 162 11.45 1.83 19.84
CA ASP A 162 11.96 3.07 20.42
C ASP A 162 12.16 2.94 21.93
N ARG A 163 13.38 3.29 22.36
CA ARG A 163 13.82 3.20 23.75
C ARG A 163 12.82 3.78 24.74
N PHE A 164 12.25 4.95 24.46
CA PHE A 164 11.36 5.65 25.38
C PHE A 164 9.95 5.09 25.39
N VAL A 165 9.52 4.44 24.30
CA VAL A 165 8.27 3.66 24.26
C VAL A 165 8.43 2.38 25.10
N VAL A 166 9.54 1.66 24.96
CA VAL A 166 9.78 0.43 25.75
C VAL A 166 10.09 0.73 27.23
N GLU A 167 10.90 1.75 27.54
CA GLU A 167 11.14 2.18 28.93
C GLU A 167 9.84 2.67 29.61
N ASP A 168 8.91 3.29 28.89
CA ASP A 168 7.57 3.63 29.39
C ASP A 168 6.72 2.39 29.66
N ILE A 169 6.62 1.48 28.71
CA ILE A 169 5.75 0.29 28.83
C ILE A 169 6.15 -0.56 30.03
N VAL A 170 7.47 -0.75 30.25
CA VAL A 170 7.98 -1.45 31.44
C VAL A 170 7.68 -0.68 32.73
N LYS A 171 7.84 0.65 32.72
CA LYS A 171 7.58 1.52 33.89
C LYS A 171 6.10 1.54 34.28
N PHE A 172 5.21 1.77 33.32
CA PHE A 172 3.76 1.85 33.53
C PHE A 172 3.16 0.48 33.84
N GLY A 173 3.65 -0.58 33.19
CA GLY A 173 3.22 -1.95 33.40
C GLY A 173 3.73 -2.63 34.67
N SER A 174 4.67 -2.02 35.40
CA SER A 174 5.36 -2.66 36.52
C SER A 174 4.43 -3.05 37.69
N SER A 175 3.32 -2.35 37.91
CA SER A 175 2.37 -2.65 38.99
C SER A 175 1.52 -3.90 38.72
N PHE A 176 1.31 -4.24 37.44
CA PHE A 176 0.56 -5.42 36.99
C PHE A 176 1.43 -6.48 36.27
N ARG A 177 2.76 -6.41 36.46
CA ARG A 177 3.75 -7.38 35.95
C ARG A 177 3.79 -7.48 34.42
N PHE A 178 3.51 -6.39 33.70
CA PHE A 178 3.51 -6.40 32.23
C PHE A 178 4.89 -6.81 31.69
N GLY A 179 4.91 -7.72 30.71
CA GLY A 179 6.14 -8.30 30.14
C GLY A 179 6.58 -7.68 28.83
N LEU A 180 7.68 -8.20 28.27
CA LEU A 180 8.15 -7.90 26.91
C LEU A 180 8.28 -9.20 26.08
N GLU A 181 8.04 -9.11 24.78
CA GLU A 181 8.32 -10.15 23.80
C GLU A 181 9.39 -9.70 22.82
N ALA A 182 10.27 -10.64 22.46
CA ALA A 182 11.33 -10.47 21.47
C ALA A 182 11.19 -11.53 20.37
N GLY A 183 11.30 -11.11 19.11
CA GLY A 183 11.35 -11.99 17.95
C GLY A 183 12.78 -12.27 17.45
N SER A 184 13.79 -11.62 18.04
CA SER A 184 15.17 -11.59 17.54
C SER A 184 16.21 -11.37 18.65
N LYS A 185 17.49 -11.65 18.38
CA LYS A 185 18.59 -11.45 19.33
C LYS A 185 18.73 -9.98 19.83
N PRO A 186 18.64 -8.94 18.97
CA PRO A 186 18.74 -7.55 19.43
C PRO A 186 17.56 -7.15 20.32
N GLU A 187 16.34 -7.58 19.97
CA GLU A 187 15.15 -7.37 20.80
C GLU A 187 15.25 -8.10 22.14
N LEU A 188 15.84 -9.30 22.19
CA LEU A 188 16.07 -10.00 23.45
C LEU A 188 17.07 -9.25 24.35
N LEU A 189 18.18 -8.74 23.80
CA LEU A 189 19.13 -7.92 24.55
C LEU A 189 18.48 -6.62 25.09
N LEU A 190 17.67 -5.95 24.25
CA LEU A 190 16.89 -4.78 24.62
C LEU A 190 15.90 -5.12 25.75
N ALA A 191 15.10 -6.18 25.57
CA ALA A 191 14.08 -6.58 26.52
C ALA A 191 14.68 -7.02 27.87
N MET A 192 15.79 -7.75 27.87
CA MET A 192 16.55 -8.07 29.08
C MET A 192 17.01 -6.79 29.81
N SER A 193 17.58 -5.83 29.09
CA SER A 193 18.06 -4.56 29.65
C SER A 193 16.93 -3.70 30.23
N CYS A 194 15.78 -3.65 29.56
CA CYS A 194 14.61 -2.91 30.04
C CYS A 194 13.94 -3.59 31.24
N LEU A 195 13.73 -4.92 31.22
CA LEU A 195 13.08 -5.65 32.31
C LEU A 195 13.87 -5.66 33.63
N CYS A 196 15.19 -5.41 33.61
CA CYS A 196 15.96 -5.12 34.82
C CYS A 196 15.47 -3.87 35.60
N LYS A 197 14.57 -3.06 35.03
CA LYS A 197 13.88 -1.92 35.67
C LYS A 197 12.39 -2.16 35.92
N GLY A 198 11.87 -3.34 35.56
CA GLY A 198 10.46 -3.70 35.64
C GLY A 198 10.11 -4.52 36.89
N SER A 199 9.00 -5.25 36.82
CA SER A 199 8.63 -6.21 37.86
C SER A 199 9.47 -7.49 37.74
N PRO A 200 9.95 -8.09 38.85
CA PRO A 200 10.63 -9.39 38.81
C PRO A 200 9.78 -10.53 38.22
N ASP A 201 8.46 -10.43 38.31
CA ASP A 201 7.52 -11.41 37.77
C ASP A 201 7.19 -11.20 36.28
N SER A 202 7.61 -10.08 35.67
CA SER A 202 7.33 -9.73 34.28
C SER A 202 7.87 -10.80 33.32
N LEU A 203 6.98 -11.33 32.48
CA LEU A 203 7.32 -12.32 31.45
C LEU A 203 8.30 -11.75 30.41
N LEU A 204 9.23 -12.59 29.96
CA LEU A 204 10.09 -12.33 28.81
C LEU A 204 9.88 -13.44 27.76
N ILE A 205 9.00 -13.19 26.80
CA ILE A 205 8.62 -14.18 25.79
C ILE A 205 9.64 -14.14 24.64
N CYS A 206 10.19 -15.30 24.29
CA CYS A 206 11.22 -15.46 23.26
C CYS A 206 10.65 -16.23 22.06
N ASN A 207 10.19 -15.49 21.04
CA ASN A 207 9.65 -15.99 19.77
C ASN A 207 10.67 -15.83 18.63
N GLY A 208 10.27 -16.12 17.39
CA GLY A 208 11.11 -16.02 16.20
C GLY A 208 12.02 -17.23 16.00
N PHE A 209 12.89 -17.16 15.00
CA PHE A 209 13.84 -18.24 14.69
C PHE A 209 15.05 -18.19 15.64
N LYS A 210 15.33 -19.28 16.35
CA LYS A 210 16.33 -19.31 17.43
C LYS A 210 17.49 -20.26 17.11
N ASP A 211 18.69 -19.69 17.06
CA ASP A 211 19.94 -20.45 16.98
C ASP A 211 20.54 -20.72 18.37
N ALA A 212 21.75 -21.27 18.39
CA ALA A 212 22.45 -21.63 19.62
C ALA A 212 22.79 -20.41 20.49
N GLU A 213 23.04 -19.25 19.88
CA GLU A 213 23.34 -18.01 20.61
C GLU A 213 22.07 -17.40 21.22
N TYR A 214 20.96 -17.36 20.48
CA TYR A 214 19.66 -16.92 21.02
C TYR A 214 19.27 -17.80 22.21
N ILE A 215 19.26 -19.13 22.06
CA ILE A 215 18.88 -20.05 23.15
C ILE A 215 19.83 -19.91 24.34
N SER A 216 21.14 -19.76 24.12
CA SER A 216 22.10 -19.48 25.19
C SER A 216 21.80 -18.17 25.92
N LEU A 217 21.45 -17.09 25.20
CA LEU A 217 21.11 -15.79 25.77
C LEU A 217 19.81 -15.85 26.59
N ALA A 218 18.78 -16.58 26.13
CA ALA A 218 17.54 -16.79 26.88
C ALA A 218 17.76 -17.64 28.16
N LEU A 219 18.69 -18.61 28.12
CA LEU A 219 19.14 -19.35 29.31
C LEU A 219 19.97 -18.46 30.25
N VAL A 220 20.75 -17.51 29.73
CA VAL A 220 21.41 -16.47 30.55
C VAL A 220 20.38 -15.53 31.19
N ALA A 221 19.31 -15.15 30.50
CA ALA A 221 18.22 -14.36 31.08
C ALA A 221 17.58 -15.07 32.29
N ARG A 222 17.31 -16.38 32.21
CA ARG A 222 16.88 -17.20 33.36
C ARG A 222 17.89 -17.16 34.52
N LYS A 223 19.20 -17.17 34.21
CA LYS A 223 20.29 -17.13 35.20
C LYS A 223 20.45 -15.75 35.85
N LEU A 224 20.02 -14.69 35.17
CA LEU A 224 19.86 -13.32 35.68
C LEU A 224 18.50 -13.10 36.39
N LEU A 225 17.77 -14.19 36.68
CA LEU A 225 16.45 -14.20 37.35
C LEU A 225 15.30 -13.52 36.58
N LEU A 226 15.48 -13.19 35.30
CA LEU A 226 14.39 -12.74 34.44
C LEU A 226 13.45 -13.91 34.14
N ASN A 227 12.13 -13.63 34.08
CA ASN A 227 11.12 -14.65 33.85
C ASN A 227 10.97 -15.05 32.36
N ALA A 228 12.10 -15.41 31.74
CA ALA A 228 12.17 -15.78 30.34
C ALA A 228 11.47 -17.11 30.04
N VAL A 229 10.82 -17.19 28.88
CA VAL A 229 10.19 -18.39 28.32
C VAL A 229 10.63 -18.58 26.87
N ILE A 230 11.24 -19.72 26.56
CA ILE A 230 11.67 -20.07 25.20
C ILE A 230 10.48 -20.73 24.48
N VAL A 231 9.85 -20.04 23.54
CA VAL A 231 8.69 -20.55 22.81
C VAL A 231 9.17 -21.29 21.55
N LEU A 232 8.99 -22.61 21.53
CA LEU A 232 9.37 -23.42 20.38
C LEU A 232 8.48 -23.07 19.17
N GLU A 233 9.12 -22.66 18.08
CA GLU A 233 8.47 -22.36 16.79
C GLU A 233 8.76 -23.41 15.71
N GLN A 234 9.77 -24.26 15.92
CA GLN A 234 10.11 -25.43 15.11
C GLN A 234 10.28 -26.66 16.03
N GLU A 235 10.23 -27.90 15.50
CA GLU A 235 10.39 -29.10 16.36
C GLU A 235 11.84 -29.26 16.80
N GLU A 236 12.77 -28.82 15.96
CA GLU A 236 14.22 -29.02 16.04
C GLU A 236 14.87 -28.20 17.16
N GLU A 237 14.30 -27.03 17.49
CA GLU A 237 14.76 -26.15 18.58
C GLU A 237 14.84 -26.87 19.94
N ILE A 238 14.06 -27.93 20.15
CA ILE A 238 14.02 -28.67 21.42
C ILE A 238 15.34 -29.39 21.75
N ASP A 239 16.08 -29.90 20.76
CA ASP A 239 17.37 -30.55 21.00
C ASP A 239 18.38 -29.52 21.51
N LEU A 240 18.38 -28.35 20.88
CA LEU A 240 19.27 -27.25 21.18
C LEU A 240 18.97 -26.62 22.55
N VAL A 241 17.68 -26.49 22.91
CA VAL A 241 17.26 -26.09 24.27
C VAL A 241 17.71 -27.10 25.33
N ILE A 242 17.59 -28.41 25.09
CA ILE A 242 17.99 -29.45 26.06
C ILE A 242 19.52 -29.52 26.21
N ASP A 243 20.27 -29.50 25.12
CA ASP A 243 21.73 -29.53 25.11
C ASP A 243 22.35 -28.29 25.78
N LEU A 244 21.89 -27.08 25.43
CA LEU A 244 22.38 -25.84 26.04
C LEU A 244 21.92 -25.68 27.49
N SER A 245 20.72 -26.15 27.84
CA SER A 245 20.27 -26.25 29.23
C SER A 245 21.26 -27.04 30.10
N GLN A 246 21.72 -28.19 29.60
CA GLN A 246 22.66 -29.06 30.32
C GLN A 246 24.04 -28.41 30.39
N LYS A 247 24.55 -27.88 29.27
CA LYS A 247 25.87 -27.22 29.19
C LYS A 247 25.99 -25.97 30.08
N LEU A 248 24.91 -25.18 30.21
CA LEU A 248 24.89 -23.97 31.05
C LEU A 248 24.45 -24.23 32.49
N ALA A 249 24.01 -25.46 32.80
CA ALA A 249 23.40 -25.87 34.07
C ALA A 249 22.18 -25.00 34.48
N VAL A 250 21.36 -24.63 33.50
CA VAL A 250 20.14 -23.82 33.70
C VAL A 250 18.91 -24.64 33.32
N ARG A 251 17.94 -24.75 34.23
CA ARG A 251 16.61 -25.31 33.94
C ARG A 251 15.81 -24.30 33.10
N PRO A 252 15.40 -24.63 31.85
CA PRO A 252 14.62 -23.73 31.01
C PRO A 252 13.17 -23.65 31.47
N ILE A 253 12.49 -22.57 31.06
CA ILE A 253 11.04 -22.56 30.91
C ILE A 253 10.74 -22.59 29.42
N ILE A 254 9.92 -23.56 29.00
CA ILE A 254 9.65 -23.89 27.61
C ILE A 254 8.17 -23.62 27.35
N GLY A 255 7.91 -22.89 26.26
CA GLY A 255 6.60 -22.80 25.63
C GLY A 255 6.58 -23.50 24.27
N VAL A 256 5.41 -23.61 23.67
CA VAL A 256 5.27 -24.01 22.25
C VAL A 256 4.30 -23.08 21.55
N ARG A 257 4.63 -22.66 20.32
CA ARG A 257 3.70 -22.00 19.40
C ARG A 257 2.90 -23.08 18.68
N ALA A 258 1.60 -23.18 18.96
CA ALA A 258 0.72 -24.14 18.30
C ALA A 258 0.17 -23.61 16.98
N LYS A 259 0.14 -24.48 15.96
CA LYS A 259 -0.60 -24.25 14.72
C LYS A 259 -2.07 -24.67 14.91
N LEU A 260 -2.96 -23.68 14.89
CA LEU A 260 -4.41 -23.87 14.92
C LEU A 260 -4.96 -24.34 13.57
N ARG A 261 -6.19 -24.85 13.58
CA ARG A 261 -7.01 -25.15 12.40
C ARG A 261 -7.95 -24.00 12.06
N THR A 262 -8.39 -23.21 13.05
CA THR A 262 -9.10 -21.94 12.83
C THR A 262 -8.27 -21.02 11.94
N LYS A 263 -8.96 -20.33 11.01
CA LYS A 263 -8.39 -19.35 10.07
C LYS A 263 -9.29 -18.12 10.02
N HIS A 264 -8.73 -17.01 9.59
CA HIS A 264 -9.51 -15.82 9.25
C HIS A 264 -9.28 -15.38 7.80
N SER A 265 -10.25 -14.63 7.29
CA SER A 265 -10.16 -13.87 6.04
C SER A 265 -9.48 -12.52 6.26
N GLY A 266 -9.37 -11.74 5.18
CA GLY A 266 -8.72 -10.42 5.17
C GLY A 266 -7.21 -10.49 4.94
N HIS A 267 -6.59 -9.32 4.73
CA HIS A 267 -5.17 -9.17 4.39
C HIS A 267 -4.25 -9.90 5.38
N PHE A 268 -4.52 -9.76 6.68
CA PHE A 268 -3.72 -10.38 7.74
C PHE A 268 -3.94 -11.90 7.90
N GLY A 269 -5.00 -12.47 7.30
CA GLY A 269 -5.38 -13.89 7.41
C GLY A 269 -4.36 -14.88 6.80
N SER A 270 -3.45 -14.39 5.96
CA SER A 270 -2.43 -15.20 5.28
C SER A 270 -1.30 -15.70 6.20
N THR A 271 -1.22 -15.21 7.44
CA THR A 271 -0.17 -15.59 8.40
C THR A 271 -0.49 -16.86 9.21
N SER A 272 -1.74 -17.35 9.12
CA SER A 272 -2.37 -18.13 10.19
C SER A 272 -2.88 -19.52 9.77
N GLY A 273 -3.16 -20.34 10.79
CA GLY A 273 -3.57 -21.74 10.63
C GLY A 273 -2.41 -22.69 10.27
N GLU A 274 -2.75 -23.91 9.84
CA GLU A 274 -1.80 -25.02 9.61
C GLU A 274 -0.65 -24.70 8.62
N LYS A 275 -0.88 -23.79 7.66
CA LYS A 275 0.14 -23.30 6.70
C LYS A 275 0.95 -22.07 7.17
N GLY A 276 0.76 -21.58 8.41
CA GLY A 276 1.52 -20.45 8.94
C GLY A 276 3.04 -20.68 8.97
N LYS A 277 3.82 -19.59 8.90
CA LYS A 277 5.32 -19.63 8.82
C LYS A 277 5.96 -20.31 10.04
N PHE A 278 5.36 -20.15 11.21
CA PHE A 278 5.90 -20.59 12.50
C PHE A 278 4.92 -21.50 13.24
N GLY A 279 5.44 -22.29 14.19
CA GLY A 279 4.65 -23.11 15.10
C GLY A 279 4.55 -24.58 14.70
N LEU A 280 4.25 -25.40 15.70
CA LEU A 280 4.22 -26.85 15.62
C LEU A 280 2.78 -27.35 15.42
N THR A 281 2.62 -28.33 14.54
CA THR A 281 1.39 -29.13 14.43
C THR A 281 1.19 -30.01 15.67
N THR A 282 -0.04 -30.46 15.93
CA THR A 282 -0.36 -31.37 17.05
C THR A 282 0.55 -32.61 17.09
N THR A 283 0.93 -33.15 15.92
CA THR A 283 1.86 -34.29 15.81
C THR A 283 3.25 -33.95 16.35
N GLN A 284 3.78 -32.77 16.03
CA GLN A 284 5.10 -32.30 16.50
C GLN A 284 5.05 -31.96 18.00
N ILE A 285 3.98 -31.30 18.47
CA ILE A 285 3.74 -31.05 19.90
C ILE A 285 3.77 -32.36 20.69
N LEU A 286 3.11 -33.43 20.20
CA LEU A 286 3.13 -34.75 20.84
C LEU A 286 4.51 -35.43 20.82
N ARG A 287 5.40 -35.09 19.88
CA ARG A 287 6.81 -35.54 19.89
C ARG A 287 7.62 -34.77 20.93
N VAL A 288 7.48 -33.44 21.01
CA VAL A 288 8.09 -32.59 22.05
C VAL A 288 7.71 -33.07 23.46
N VAL A 289 6.44 -33.34 23.72
CA VAL A 289 5.97 -33.94 24.99
C VAL A 289 6.67 -35.26 25.29
N LYS A 290 6.71 -36.19 24.33
CA LYS A 290 7.39 -37.50 24.51
C LYS A 290 8.90 -37.36 24.76
N LYS A 291 9.53 -36.34 24.17
CA LYS A 291 10.97 -36.04 24.30
C LYS A 291 11.29 -35.46 25.67
N LEU A 292 10.56 -34.43 26.09
CA LEU A 292 10.64 -33.86 27.45
C LEU A 292 10.30 -34.90 28.53
N GLY A 293 9.37 -35.81 28.26
CA GLY A 293 9.09 -36.96 29.13
C GLY A 293 10.29 -37.89 29.32
N LYS A 294 10.96 -38.28 28.23
CA LYS A 294 12.20 -39.08 28.27
C LYS A 294 13.35 -38.37 29.01
N CYS A 295 13.41 -37.04 28.93
CA CYS A 295 14.46 -36.23 29.56
C CYS A 295 14.16 -35.81 31.01
N GLY A 296 12.97 -36.12 31.57
CA GLY A 296 12.59 -35.65 32.92
C GLY A 296 12.37 -34.14 33.01
N MET A 297 11.82 -33.54 31.94
CA MET A 297 11.68 -32.09 31.75
C MET A 297 10.25 -31.65 31.39
N LEU A 298 9.22 -32.47 31.64
CA LEU A 298 7.81 -32.08 31.43
C LEU A 298 7.35 -30.92 32.33
N ASP A 299 8.03 -30.73 33.47
CA ASP A 299 7.85 -29.60 34.37
C ASP A 299 8.51 -28.31 33.86
N CYS A 300 9.37 -28.39 32.83
CA CYS A 300 9.90 -27.23 32.12
C CYS A 300 8.88 -26.67 31.11
N PHE A 301 7.93 -27.50 30.66
CA PHE A 301 6.90 -27.11 29.70
C PHE A 301 5.73 -26.42 30.43
N GLN A 302 5.62 -25.09 30.28
CA GLN A 302 4.74 -24.27 31.11
C GLN A 302 3.85 -23.29 30.34
N LEU A 303 4.07 -23.08 29.04
CA LEU A 303 3.34 -22.08 28.24
C LEU A 303 2.84 -22.66 26.91
N LEU A 304 1.59 -22.36 26.55
CA LEU A 304 1.06 -22.58 25.21
C LEU A 304 0.84 -21.22 24.56
N HIS A 305 1.63 -20.90 23.53
CA HIS A 305 1.44 -19.73 22.68
C HIS A 305 0.68 -20.13 21.42
N PHE A 306 -0.12 -19.22 20.88
CA PHE A 306 -0.63 -19.28 19.52
C PHE A 306 -0.86 -17.86 19.02
N HIS A 307 -1.07 -17.71 17.72
CA HIS A 307 -1.42 -16.42 17.13
C HIS A 307 -2.49 -16.64 16.09
N ILE A 308 -3.67 -16.04 16.31
CA ILE A 308 -4.77 -16.09 15.34
C ILE A 308 -4.46 -15.16 14.14
N GLY A 309 -3.77 -14.05 14.37
CA GLY A 309 -3.31 -13.08 13.36
C GLY A 309 -3.28 -11.66 13.90
N SER A 310 -2.88 -10.68 13.09
CA SER A 310 -3.07 -9.24 13.38
C SER A 310 -4.51 -8.83 13.02
N GLN A 311 -5.03 -7.79 13.70
CA GLN A 311 -6.30 -7.13 13.35
C GLN A 311 -7.48 -8.12 13.21
N ILE A 312 -7.79 -8.86 14.29
CA ILE A 312 -8.91 -9.82 14.29
C ILE A 312 -10.22 -9.01 14.34
N PRO A 313 -11.14 -9.12 13.36
CA PRO A 313 -12.29 -8.21 13.24
C PRO A 313 -13.44 -8.49 14.22
N THR A 314 -13.59 -9.73 14.73
CA THR A 314 -14.72 -10.11 15.60
C THR A 314 -14.32 -10.97 16.81
N THR A 315 -15.08 -10.83 17.91
CA THR A 315 -14.95 -11.66 19.12
C THR A 315 -15.34 -13.12 18.90
N THR A 316 -16.24 -13.42 17.96
CA THR A 316 -16.62 -14.80 17.60
C THR A 316 -15.44 -15.60 17.04
N LEU A 317 -14.70 -15.01 16.11
CA LEU A 317 -13.50 -15.59 15.49
C LEU A 317 -12.37 -15.76 16.52
N LEU A 318 -12.19 -14.76 17.39
CA LEU A 318 -11.27 -14.80 18.51
C LEU A 318 -11.58 -15.97 19.46
N ALA A 319 -12.86 -16.12 19.87
CA ALA A 319 -13.31 -17.16 20.79
C ALA A 319 -13.17 -18.58 20.21
N ASP A 320 -13.36 -18.77 18.90
CA ASP A 320 -13.16 -20.07 18.24
C ASP A 320 -11.68 -20.53 18.31
N GLY A 321 -10.74 -19.67 17.91
CA GLY A 321 -9.31 -19.98 17.95
C GLY A 321 -8.78 -20.17 19.38
N ILE A 322 -9.25 -19.37 20.34
CA ILE A 322 -8.96 -19.57 21.77
C ILE A 322 -9.57 -20.88 22.27
N GLY A 323 -10.76 -21.25 21.81
CA GLY A 323 -11.42 -22.52 22.12
C GLY A 323 -10.60 -23.73 21.68
N GLU A 324 -10.05 -23.71 20.45
CA GLU A 324 -9.12 -24.76 19.97
C GLU A 324 -7.85 -24.81 20.84
N ALA A 325 -7.20 -23.66 21.07
CA ALA A 325 -5.98 -23.59 21.86
C ALA A 325 -6.18 -24.06 23.31
N ALA A 326 -7.30 -23.72 23.96
CA ALA A 326 -7.61 -24.15 25.31
C ALA A 326 -7.84 -25.67 25.41
N GLN A 327 -8.31 -26.34 24.34
CA GLN A 327 -8.34 -27.81 24.29
C GLN A 327 -6.93 -28.39 24.25
N VAL A 328 -6.04 -27.82 23.43
CA VAL A 328 -4.62 -28.23 23.36
C VAL A 328 -3.94 -28.04 24.72
N TYR A 329 -4.18 -26.91 25.40
CA TYR A 329 -3.68 -26.64 26.75
C TYR A 329 -4.12 -27.73 27.75
N CYS A 330 -5.41 -28.06 27.78
CA CYS A 330 -5.95 -29.08 28.69
C CYS A 330 -5.40 -30.49 28.39
N GLU A 331 -5.19 -30.84 27.11
CA GLU A 331 -4.57 -32.10 26.74
C GLU A 331 -3.07 -32.16 27.09
N LEU A 332 -2.34 -31.04 27.03
CA LEU A 332 -0.96 -30.95 27.53
C LEU A 332 -0.88 -31.18 29.05
N VAL A 333 -1.79 -30.59 29.82
CA VAL A 333 -1.92 -30.87 31.27
C VAL A 333 -2.22 -32.35 31.51
N ARG A 334 -3.15 -32.95 30.76
CA ARG A 334 -3.48 -34.39 30.85
C ARG A 334 -2.31 -35.31 30.47
N LEU A 335 -1.37 -34.83 29.66
CA LEU A 335 -0.13 -35.53 29.29
C LEU A 335 1.02 -35.30 30.30
N GLY A 336 0.79 -34.54 31.37
CA GLY A 336 1.75 -34.34 32.47
C GLY A 336 2.68 -33.14 32.32
N ALA A 337 2.45 -32.26 31.34
CA ALA A 337 3.18 -30.98 31.25
C ALA A 337 2.72 -30.02 32.38
N SER A 338 3.65 -29.29 32.99
CA SER A 338 3.33 -28.35 34.08
C SER A 338 2.86 -26.98 33.56
N MET A 339 1.82 -27.02 32.71
CA MET A 339 1.28 -25.82 32.06
C MET A 339 0.75 -24.81 33.09
N LYS A 340 1.02 -23.52 32.83
CA LYS A 340 0.66 -22.38 33.68
C LYS A 340 0.09 -21.20 32.90
N VAL A 341 0.57 -20.97 31.68
CA VAL A 341 0.22 -19.80 30.86
C VAL A 341 -0.43 -20.26 29.56
N ILE A 342 -1.53 -19.61 29.19
CA ILE A 342 -2.03 -19.61 27.82
C ILE A 342 -1.81 -18.21 27.25
N ASP A 343 -1.03 -18.14 26.19
CA ASP A 343 -0.67 -16.91 25.52
C ASP A 343 -1.37 -16.88 24.16
N ILE A 344 -2.25 -15.90 23.99
CA ILE A 344 -3.09 -15.75 22.80
C ILE A 344 -2.39 -14.96 21.69
N GLY A 345 -1.16 -14.50 21.95
CA GLY A 345 -0.38 -13.66 21.06
C GLY A 345 -1.03 -12.30 20.83
N GLY A 346 -0.67 -11.65 19.73
CA GLY A 346 -1.33 -10.43 19.26
C GLY A 346 -2.66 -10.73 18.57
N GLY A 347 -3.38 -9.67 18.19
CA GLY A 347 -4.59 -9.76 17.37
C GLY A 347 -5.77 -8.89 17.82
N LEU A 348 -5.70 -8.33 19.03
CA LEU A 348 -6.52 -7.18 19.41
C LEU A 348 -6.34 -6.07 18.35
N GLY A 349 -7.40 -5.80 17.59
CA GLY A 349 -7.37 -4.82 16.50
C GLY A 349 -7.69 -3.40 16.97
N ILE A 350 -7.77 -2.49 16.00
CA ILE A 350 -8.10 -1.07 16.19
C ILE A 350 -9.13 -0.68 15.13
N ASP A 351 -10.06 0.20 15.49
CA ASP A 351 -10.94 0.85 14.52
C ASP A 351 -10.20 2.03 13.84
N TYR A 352 -9.51 1.77 12.72
CA TYR A 352 -8.81 2.82 11.97
C TYR A 352 -9.76 3.70 11.15
N ASP A 353 -10.97 3.21 10.82
CA ASP A 353 -11.88 3.90 9.89
C ASP A 353 -13.13 4.51 10.56
N GLY A 354 -13.28 4.29 11.87
CA GLY A 354 -14.34 4.81 12.72
C GLY A 354 -15.70 4.14 12.52
N SER A 355 -15.76 2.99 11.84
CA SER A 355 -17.02 2.32 11.49
C SER A 355 -17.53 1.34 12.55
N LYS A 356 -16.65 0.82 13.42
CA LYS A 356 -16.92 -0.29 14.35
C LYS A 356 -17.54 -1.52 13.68
N SER A 357 -17.19 -1.74 12.41
CA SER A 357 -17.69 -2.83 11.57
C SER A 357 -16.82 -4.07 11.63
N SER A 358 -17.43 -5.24 11.38
CA SER A 358 -16.77 -6.51 11.07
C SER A 358 -16.40 -6.66 9.60
N ASP A 359 -16.98 -5.83 8.74
CA ASP A 359 -17.03 -6.03 7.27
C ASP A 359 -15.93 -5.24 6.55
N CYS A 360 -15.05 -4.59 7.31
CA CYS A 360 -13.93 -3.77 6.85
C CYS A 360 -12.65 -4.24 7.54
N ASP A 361 -11.64 -4.66 6.77
CA ASP A 361 -10.34 -5.12 7.28
C ASP A 361 -9.60 -4.06 8.14
N MET A 362 -9.98 -2.79 8.00
CA MET A 362 -9.44 -1.64 8.75
C MET A 362 -10.08 -1.45 10.14
N SER A 363 -11.08 -2.25 10.50
CA SER A 363 -11.96 -2.04 11.65
C SER A 363 -12.01 -3.24 12.60
N VAL A 364 -12.65 -3.07 13.77
CA VAL A 364 -13.09 -4.13 14.68
C VAL A 364 -14.52 -3.90 15.15
N SER A 365 -15.28 -4.97 15.36
CA SER A 365 -16.67 -4.89 15.81
C SER A 365 -16.84 -4.94 17.34
N TYR A 366 -15.83 -4.55 18.13
CA TYR A 366 -15.80 -4.78 19.58
C TYR A 366 -14.92 -3.79 20.38
N GLY A 367 -15.26 -3.60 21.66
CA GLY A 367 -14.47 -2.86 22.65
C GLY A 367 -13.45 -3.71 23.44
N LEU A 368 -12.66 -3.06 24.32
CA LEU A 368 -11.65 -3.75 25.14
C LEU A 368 -12.29 -4.74 26.13
N GLU A 369 -13.43 -4.36 26.70
CA GLU A 369 -14.20 -5.10 27.67
C GLU A 369 -14.81 -6.36 27.04
N GLU A 370 -15.30 -6.23 25.80
CA GLU A 370 -15.87 -7.34 25.02
C GLU A 370 -14.78 -8.32 24.55
N TYR A 371 -13.62 -7.79 24.13
CA TYR A 371 -12.43 -8.59 23.84
C TYR A 371 -12.00 -9.39 25.07
N ALA A 372 -11.77 -8.73 26.21
CA ALA A 372 -11.35 -9.38 27.44
C ALA A 372 -12.38 -10.40 27.94
N ALA A 373 -13.68 -10.07 27.88
CA ALA A 373 -14.76 -10.98 28.25
C ALA A 373 -14.80 -12.23 27.36
N ALA A 374 -14.65 -12.09 26.03
CA ALA A 374 -14.62 -13.22 25.10
C ALA A 374 -13.40 -14.13 25.34
N VAL A 375 -12.22 -13.55 25.58
CA VAL A 375 -10.99 -14.29 25.88
C VAL A 375 -11.15 -15.11 27.18
N VAL A 376 -11.56 -14.46 28.27
CA VAL A 376 -11.75 -15.12 29.57
C VAL A 376 -12.82 -16.21 29.47
N GLN A 377 -13.93 -15.95 28.78
CA GLN A 377 -15.03 -16.91 28.63
C GLN A 377 -14.61 -18.16 27.87
N ALA A 378 -13.88 -18.01 26.75
CA ALA A 378 -13.43 -19.12 25.92
C ALA A 378 -12.43 -20.03 26.65
N VAL A 379 -11.43 -19.45 27.33
CA VAL A 379 -10.47 -20.22 28.15
C VAL A 379 -11.18 -20.91 29.32
N ARG A 380 -12.03 -20.16 30.05
CA ARG A 380 -12.78 -20.67 31.20
C ARG A 380 -13.63 -21.88 30.82
N PHE A 381 -14.45 -21.77 29.78
CA PHE A 381 -15.41 -22.80 29.38
C PHE A 381 -14.75 -24.16 29.14
N VAL A 382 -13.57 -24.16 28.53
CA VAL A 382 -12.79 -25.39 28.29
C VAL A 382 -12.14 -25.90 29.57
N CYS A 383 -11.55 -25.03 30.39
CA CYS A 383 -10.89 -25.43 31.64
C CYS A 383 -11.88 -26.01 32.66
N ASP A 384 -13.02 -25.34 32.92
CA ASP A 384 -14.10 -25.81 33.79
C ASP A 384 -14.57 -27.21 33.35
N ARG A 385 -14.88 -27.36 32.05
CA ARG A 385 -15.37 -28.63 31.48
C ARG A 385 -14.34 -29.77 31.55
N LYS A 386 -13.05 -29.47 31.53
CA LYS A 386 -11.94 -30.44 31.66
C LYS A 386 -11.50 -30.65 33.12
N SER A 387 -12.04 -29.89 34.08
CA SER A 387 -11.56 -29.83 35.48
C SER A 387 -10.07 -29.46 35.59
N VAL A 388 -9.58 -28.61 34.69
CA VAL A 388 -8.20 -28.12 34.64
C VAL A 388 -8.11 -26.76 35.32
N LYS A 389 -7.05 -26.52 36.10
CA LYS A 389 -6.80 -25.21 36.72
C LYS A 389 -6.61 -24.13 35.66
N HIS A 390 -7.27 -22.99 35.86
CA HIS A 390 -7.23 -21.86 34.94
C HIS A 390 -5.79 -21.33 34.76
N PRO A 391 -5.28 -21.21 33.52
CA PRO A 391 -3.98 -20.59 33.25
C PRO A 391 -3.97 -19.09 33.56
N ILE A 392 -2.77 -18.53 33.69
CA ILE A 392 -2.54 -17.10 33.48
C ILE A 392 -2.85 -16.83 32.00
N ILE A 393 -3.65 -15.80 31.73
CA ILE A 393 -3.93 -15.37 30.36
C ILE A 393 -2.87 -14.32 29.98
N CYS A 394 -2.16 -14.55 28.89
CA CYS A 394 -1.19 -13.63 28.29
C CYS A 394 -1.68 -13.18 26.91
N SER A 395 -1.35 -11.94 26.53
CA SER A 395 -1.56 -11.43 25.17
C SER A 395 -0.46 -10.45 24.76
N GLU A 396 -0.06 -10.50 23.49
CA GLU A 396 0.96 -9.66 22.88
C GLU A 396 0.33 -8.48 22.11
N SER A 397 -0.50 -7.67 22.78
CA SER A 397 -1.42 -6.71 22.13
C SER A 397 -0.74 -5.42 21.58
N GLY A 398 0.46 -5.52 21.01
CA GLY A 398 1.35 -4.40 20.69
C GLY A 398 0.74 -3.27 19.86
N ARG A 399 0.18 -3.56 18.67
CA ARG A 399 -0.47 -2.56 17.78
C ARG A 399 -1.51 -1.74 18.57
N ALA A 400 -2.42 -2.42 19.26
CA ALA A 400 -3.48 -1.80 20.08
C ALA A 400 -2.99 -0.96 21.27
N ILE A 401 -1.77 -1.22 21.78
CA ILE A 401 -1.16 -0.43 22.86
C ILE A 401 -0.56 0.87 22.31
N VAL A 402 0.28 0.80 21.26
CA VAL A 402 1.09 1.96 20.83
C VAL A 402 0.48 2.83 19.72
N SER A 403 -0.43 2.32 18.87
CA SER A 403 -0.96 3.13 17.74
C SER A 403 -1.49 4.51 18.13
N HIS A 404 -2.26 4.61 19.22
CA HIS A 404 -2.88 5.87 19.67
C HIS A 404 -1.89 6.86 20.31
N HIS A 405 -0.69 6.42 20.70
CA HIS A 405 0.21 7.26 21.49
C HIS A 405 1.02 8.26 20.65
N SER A 406 0.95 8.19 19.32
CA SER A 406 1.79 8.94 18.39
C SER A 406 0.96 9.58 17.28
N VAL A 407 1.28 10.82 16.92
CA VAL A 407 0.68 11.56 15.80
C VAL A 407 1.79 12.17 14.97
N LEU A 408 1.79 11.89 13.66
CA LEU A 408 2.73 12.44 12.70
C LEU A 408 2.17 13.73 12.10
N ILE A 409 2.86 14.85 12.30
CA ILE A 409 2.47 16.17 11.83
C ILE A 409 3.33 16.59 10.64
N PHE A 410 2.68 17.09 9.60
CA PHE A 410 3.32 17.66 8.41
C PHE A 410 2.53 18.89 7.92
N GLU A 411 3.16 19.73 7.10
CA GLU A 411 2.51 20.90 6.49
C GLU A 411 2.20 20.64 5.01
N ALA A 412 1.14 21.27 4.51
CA ALA A 412 1.00 21.49 3.07
C ALA A 412 1.74 22.78 2.69
N VAL A 413 2.71 22.65 1.79
CA VAL A 413 3.61 23.73 1.35
C VAL A 413 3.00 24.50 0.18
N SER A 414 2.31 23.82 -0.73
CA SER A 414 1.65 24.42 -1.89
C SER A 414 0.49 23.56 -2.39
N THR A 415 -0.30 24.09 -3.33
CA THR A 415 -1.33 23.33 -4.05
C THR A 415 -1.22 23.59 -5.55
N SER A 416 -1.38 22.54 -6.37
CA SER A 416 -1.43 22.66 -7.83
C SER A 416 -2.82 23.10 -8.31
N ALA A 417 -3.12 24.38 -8.09
CA ALA A 417 -4.27 25.02 -8.71
C ALA A 417 -3.95 25.34 -10.18
N TYR A 418 -4.68 24.74 -11.12
CA TYR A 418 -4.62 25.08 -12.55
C TYR A 418 -5.39 26.38 -12.81
N ASP A 419 -4.89 27.49 -12.28
CA ASP A 419 -5.32 28.85 -12.60
C ASP A 419 -4.72 29.30 -13.92
N VAL A 420 -5.11 28.58 -14.98
CA VAL A 420 -4.93 29.01 -16.37
C VAL A 420 -5.46 30.44 -16.51
N PRO A 421 -4.64 31.40 -16.99
CA PRO A 421 -5.10 32.77 -17.21
C PRO A 421 -6.34 32.81 -18.12
N PRO A 422 -7.33 33.67 -17.85
CA PRO A 422 -8.54 33.73 -18.68
C PRO A 422 -8.15 34.12 -20.11
N MET A 423 -8.32 33.17 -21.05
CA MET A 423 -7.97 33.36 -22.46
C MET A 423 -8.75 34.57 -23.00
N SER A 424 -8.02 35.60 -23.46
CA SER A 424 -8.66 36.79 -24.02
C SER A 424 -9.38 36.45 -25.33
N SER A 425 -10.43 37.20 -25.68
CA SER A 425 -11.13 37.01 -26.95
C SER A 425 -10.21 37.16 -28.17
N LEU A 426 -9.19 38.02 -28.08
CA LEU A 426 -8.16 38.19 -29.10
C LEU A 426 -7.20 36.99 -29.15
N SER A 427 -6.84 36.42 -28.00
CA SER A 427 -6.04 35.18 -27.92
C SER A 427 -6.77 34.02 -28.58
N LEU A 428 -8.05 33.84 -28.24
CA LEU A 428 -8.91 32.79 -28.77
C LEU A 428 -9.09 32.93 -30.30
N GLN A 429 -9.26 34.15 -30.81
CA GLN A 429 -9.36 34.38 -32.25
C GLN A 429 -8.04 34.08 -32.98
N ASN A 430 -6.91 34.59 -32.47
CA ASN A 430 -5.57 34.31 -33.01
C ASN A 430 -5.16 32.83 -32.89
N PHE A 431 -5.76 32.08 -31.96
CA PHE A 431 -5.60 30.63 -31.83
C PHE A 431 -6.40 29.88 -32.91
N VAL A 432 -7.69 30.20 -33.07
CA VAL A 432 -8.57 29.55 -34.06
C VAL A 432 -8.06 29.77 -35.50
N GLU A 433 -7.50 30.94 -35.81
CA GLU A 433 -6.87 31.22 -37.11
C GLU A 433 -5.57 30.45 -37.36
N ARG A 434 -4.93 29.90 -36.30
CA ARG A 434 -3.72 29.06 -36.37
C ARG A 434 -4.02 27.54 -36.31
N LEU A 435 -5.27 27.11 -36.17
CA LEU A 435 -5.60 25.68 -36.12
C LEU A 435 -5.53 25.01 -37.50
N PRO A 436 -4.94 23.80 -37.61
CA PRO A 436 -5.07 22.92 -38.79
C PRO A 436 -6.55 22.70 -39.17
N GLU A 437 -6.86 22.57 -40.46
CA GLU A 437 -8.24 22.46 -40.96
C GLU A 437 -9.06 21.33 -40.31
N ASP A 438 -8.40 20.23 -39.93
CA ASP A 438 -9.03 19.10 -39.26
C ASP A 438 -9.24 19.33 -37.76
N ALA A 439 -8.40 20.11 -37.07
CA ALA A 439 -8.64 20.57 -35.70
C ALA A 439 -9.70 21.70 -35.65
N LEU A 440 -9.67 22.62 -36.62
CA LEU A 440 -10.65 23.70 -36.79
C LEU A 440 -12.09 23.16 -36.94
N LEU A 441 -12.27 21.97 -37.52
CA LEU A 441 -13.56 21.31 -37.61
C LEU A 441 -14.10 20.89 -36.23
N ASP A 442 -13.26 20.34 -35.35
CA ASP A 442 -13.67 19.96 -33.98
C ASP A 442 -13.93 21.20 -33.12
N TYR A 443 -13.13 22.26 -33.29
CA TYR A 443 -13.40 23.56 -32.66
C TYR A 443 -14.78 24.10 -33.06
N ARG A 444 -15.17 23.98 -34.33
CA ARG A 444 -16.49 24.43 -34.80
C ARG A 444 -17.62 23.57 -34.23
N TYR A 445 -17.45 22.25 -34.11
CA TYR A 445 -18.44 21.39 -33.45
C TYR A 445 -18.59 21.74 -31.96
N LEU A 446 -17.50 22.03 -31.25
CA LEU A 446 -17.49 22.55 -29.88
C LEU A 446 -18.24 23.89 -29.78
N PHE A 447 -17.94 24.85 -30.67
CA PHE A 447 -18.57 26.17 -30.69
C PHE A 447 -20.08 26.09 -31.00
N ASP A 448 -20.48 25.29 -31.98
CA ASP A 448 -21.89 25.06 -32.31
C ASP A 448 -22.65 24.36 -31.17
N ALA A 449 -22.00 23.49 -30.40
CA ALA A 449 -22.59 22.86 -29.21
C ALA A 449 -22.76 23.87 -28.06
N ALA A 450 -21.77 24.74 -27.85
CA ALA A 450 -21.80 25.80 -26.83
C ALA A 450 -22.93 26.81 -27.11
N ILE A 451 -23.11 27.23 -28.36
CA ILE A 451 -24.23 28.09 -28.78
C ILE A 451 -25.60 27.44 -28.51
N ARG A 452 -25.69 26.11 -28.58
CA ARG A 452 -26.93 25.35 -28.31
C ARG A 452 -27.12 25.01 -26.82
N GLY A 453 -26.17 25.35 -25.94
CA GLY A 453 -26.20 24.97 -24.53
C GLY A 453 -26.06 23.46 -24.29
N GLU A 454 -25.51 22.71 -25.25
CA GLU A 454 -25.32 21.26 -25.14
C GLU A 454 -24.05 20.94 -24.34
N TYR A 455 -24.07 21.16 -23.02
CA TYR A 455 -22.88 21.14 -22.16
C TYR A 455 -22.10 19.81 -22.18
N ASP A 456 -22.78 18.65 -22.13
CA ASP A 456 -22.13 17.34 -22.27
C ASP A 456 -21.46 17.20 -23.65
N THR A 457 -22.15 17.64 -24.71
CA THR A 457 -21.62 17.68 -26.08
C THR A 457 -20.38 18.60 -26.18
N CYS A 458 -20.31 19.68 -25.39
CA CYS A 458 -19.15 20.57 -25.35
C CYS A 458 -17.91 19.87 -24.78
N LEU A 459 -18.00 19.23 -23.60
CA LEU A 459 -16.90 18.42 -23.06
C LEU A 459 -16.44 17.36 -24.07
N LEU A 460 -17.42 16.72 -24.71
CA LEU A 460 -17.26 15.61 -25.64
C LEU A 460 -16.62 16.00 -26.99
N PHE A 461 -16.69 17.28 -27.39
CA PHE A 461 -15.93 17.83 -28.53
C PHE A 461 -14.61 18.49 -28.11
N ALA A 462 -14.51 19.07 -26.92
CA ALA A 462 -13.26 19.59 -26.37
C ALA A 462 -12.20 18.47 -26.22
N ASP A 463 -12.62 17.28 -25.74
CA ASP A 463 -11.78 16.08 -25.70
C ASP A 463 -11.28 15.66 -27.09
N GLN A 464 -12.13 15.72 -28.13
CA GLN A 464 -11.70 15.38 -29.50
C GLN A 464 -10.74 16.41 -30.11
N LEU A 465 -10.98 17.70 -29.87
CA LEU A 465 -10.07 18.78 -30.24
C LEU A 465 -8.70 18.58 -29.56
N LYS A 466 -8.69 18.27 -28.25
CA LYS A 466 -7.47 17.97 -27.48
C LYS A 466 -6.73 16.75 -28.02
N GLN A 467 -7.43 15.64 -28.26
CA GLN A 467 -6.84 14.43 -28.83
C GLN A 467 -6.19 14.71 -30.20
N ARG A 468 -6.90 15.39 -31.12
CA ARG A 468 -6.38 15.71 -32.46
C ARG A 468 -5.20 16.69 -32.39
N CYS A 469 -5.21 17.66 -31.48
CA CYS A 469 -4.09 18.57 -31.33
C CYS A 469 -2.88 17.88 -30.68
N VAL A 470 -3.07 16.97 -29.73
CA VAL A 470 -1.99 16.12 -29.20
C VAL A 470 -1.41 15.20 -30.29
N GLU A 471 -2.23 14.69 -31.21
CA GLU A 471 -1.74 13.97 -32.40
C GLU A 471 -0.93 14.90 -33.31
N LYS A 472 -1.43 16.09 -33.66
CA LYS A 472 -0.73 17.05 -34.51
C LYS A 472 0.58 17.56 -33.89
N PHE A 473 0.64 17.72 -32.56
CA PHE A 473 1.87 18.05 -31.83
C PHE A 473 2.89 16.90 -31.91
N LYS A 474 2.47 15.64 -31.75
CA LYS A 474 3.34 14.46 -31.97
C LYS A 474 3.83 14.34 -33.41
N GLU A 475 3.05 14.80 -34.38
CA GLU A 475 3.44 14.90 -35.80
C GLU A 475 4.33 16.14 -36.11
N GLY A 476 4.63 17.00 -35.13
CA GLY A 476 5.37 18.25 -35.34
C GLY A 476 4.62 19.30 -36.17
N SER A 477 3.30 19.16 -36.28
CA SER A 477 2.39 20.05 -37.02
C SER A 477 1.68 21.10 -36.15
N LEU A 478 1.94 21.09 -34.84
CA LEU A 478 1.61 22.17 -33.90
C LEU A 478 2.84 22.50 -33.04
N ASP A 479 2.98 23.76 -32.67
CA ASP A 479 3.92 24.24 -31.64
C ASP A 479 3.36 24.07 -30.22
N ILE A 480 4.17 24.42 -29.21
CA ILE A 480 3.80 24.24 -27.80
C ILE A 480 2.81 25.33 -27.33
N GLU A 481 2.87 26.51 -27.95
CA GLU A 481 1.96 27.62 -27.73
C GLU A 481 0.54 27.28 -28.19
N GLN A 482 0.38 26.70 -29.38
CA GLN A 482 -0.89 26.17 -29.89
C GLN A 482 -1.43 25.05 -29.01
N LEU A 483 -0.58 24.15 -28.49
CA LEU A 483 -1.02 23.09 -27.58
C LEU A 483 -1.49 23.67 -26.23
N ALA A 484 -0.81 24.68 -25.71
CA ALA A 484 -1.20 25.39 -24.50
C ALA A 484 -2.52 26.17 -24.68
N ASP A 485 -2.74 26.78 -25.86
CA ASP A 485 -4.03 27.39 -26.21
C ASP A 485 -5.16 26.34 -26.25
N VAL A 486 -4.93 25.14 -26.81
CA VAL A 486 -5.90 24.04 -26.80
C VAL A 486 -6.25 23.63 -25.37
N ASP A 487 -5.23 23.41 -24.53
CA ASP A 487 -5.43 23.03 -23.13
C ASP A 487 -6.19 24.12 -22.36
N GLY A 488 -5.85 25.38 -22.54
CA GLY A 488 -6.56 26.50 -21.93
C GLY A 488 -8.02 26.64 -22.39
N LEU A 489 -8.32 26.31 -23.66
CA LEU A 489 -9.70 26.25 -24.15
C LEU A 489 -10.46 25.05 -23.54
N CYS A 490 -9.84 23.88 -23.44
CA CYS A 490 -10.45 22.69 -22.84
C CYS A 490 -10.74 22.90 -21.34
N ASP A 491 -9.84 23.56 -20.61
CA ASP A 491 -10.04 23.95 -19.21
C ASP A 491 -11.13 25.02 -19.07
N LEU A 492 -11.20 26.00 -19.98
CA LEU A 492 -12.28 27.00 -20.00
C LEU A 492 -13.65 26.34 -20.22
N VAL A 493 -13.76 25.39 -21.16
CA VAL A 493 -14.99 24.61 -21.39
C VAL A 493 -15.33 23.77 -20.16
N SER A 494 -14.34 23.11 -19.56
CA SER A 494 -14.54 22.29 -18.36
C SER A 494 -14.99 23.11 -17.14
N LYS A 495 -14.44 24.33 -16.96
CA LYS A 495 -14.87 25.27 -15.92
C LYS A 495 -16.29 25.82 -16.20
N ALA A 496 -16.60 26.16 -17.45
CA ALA A 496 -17.92 26.68 -17.84
C ALA A 496 -19.05 25.63 -17.74
N VAL A 497 -18.78 24.39 -18.14
CA VAL A 497 -19.71 23.26 -17.96
C VAL A 497 -19.79 22.86 -16.49
N GLY A 498 -18.65 22.77 -15.81
CA GLY A 498 -18.58 22.31 -14.42
C GLY A 498 -19.31 23.22 -13.44
N GLY A 499 -19.22 24.54 -13.63
CA GLY A 499 -19.93 25.55 -12.80
C GLY A 499 -21.46 25.49 -12.86
N LEU A 500 -22.04 24.64 -13.72
CA LEU A 500 -23.48 24.41 -13.82
C LEU A 500 -23.94 23.05 -13.25
N GLY A 501 -23.04 22.18 -12.77
CA GLY A 501 -23.47 20.91 -12.13
C GLY A 501 -22.42 19.83 -11.84
N ALA A 502 -21.12 20.09 -11.93
CA ALA A 502 -20.08 19.09 -11.66
C ALA A 502 -19.56 19.10 -10.21
N SER A 503 -18.87 18.02 -9.82
CA SER A 503 -18.10 17.96 -8.56
C SER A 503 -16.94 18.95 -8.60
N ASP A 504 -16.60 19.53 -7.45
CA ASP A 504 -15.41 20.38 -7.28
C ASP A 504 -14.12 19.64 -7.74
N PRO A 505 -13.20 20.33 -8.44
CA PRO A 505 -11.99 19.71 -8.97
C PRO A 505 -11.03 19.33 -7.83
N VAL A 506 -10.64 18.06 -7.79
CA VAL A 506 -9.68 17.53 -6.81
C VAL A 506 -8.29 18.13 -7.08
N ARG A 507 -7.78 18.95 -6.14
CA ARG A 507 -6.45 19.58 -6.26
C ARG A 507 -5.35 18.67 -5.68
N THR A 508 -4.10 18.84 -6.12
CA THR A 508 -2.96 18.24 -5.39
C THR A 508 -2.50 19.22 -4.31
N TYR A 509 -2.23 18.70 -3.12
CA TYR A 509 -1.55 19.40 -2.03
C TYR A 509 -0.16 18.78 -1.89
N HIS A 510 0.89 19.58 -2.07
CA HIS A 510 2.27 19.14 -1.87
C HIS A 510 2.62 19.27 -0.39
N VAL A 511 2.98 18.16 0.26
CA VAL A 511 3.20 18.07 1.70
C VAL A 511 4.66 17.83 2.07
N ASN A 512 5.11 18.47 3.16
CA ASN A 512 6.48 18.37 3.67
C ASN A 512 6.71 17.03 4.39
N LEU A 513 6.82 15.96 3.60
CA LEU A 513 6.73 14.57 4.04
C LEU A 513 7.50 13.64 3.07
N SER A 514 7.76 12.41 3.51
CA SER A 514 8.05 11.27 2.63
C SER A 514 7.24 10.05 3.12
N VAL A 515 6.40 9.49 2.24
CA VAL A 515 5.51 8.35 2.53
C VAL A 515 6.35 7.11 2.85
N PHE A 516 7.33 6.78 2.02
CA PHE A 516 8.27 5.67 2.23
C PHE A 516 9.04 5.74 3.56
N THR A 517 9.21 6.94 4.11
CA THR A 517 9.99 7.22 5.32
C THR A 517 9.12 7.25 6.59
N SER A 518 7.83 7.60 6.48
CA SER A 518 6.98 7.91 7.64
C SER A 518 5.58 7.29 7.62
N ILE A 519 5.18 6.64 6.52
CA ILE A 519 3.93 5.89 6.36
C ILE A 519 4.16 4.59 5.52
N PRO A 520 5.14 3.74 5.85
CA PRO A 520 5.46 2.56 5.06
C PRO A 520 4.34 1.50 4.96
N ASP A 521 3.46 1.32 5.97
CA ASP A 521 2.36 0.34 5.85
C ASP A 521 1.32 0.80 4.78
N PHE A 522 1.17 2.12 4.52
CA PHE A 522 0.29 2.63 3.46
C PHE A 522 0.79 2.24 2.06
N TRP A 523 2.10 2.39 1.82
CA TRP A 523 2.72 2.02 0.54
C TRP A 523 2.82 0.49 0.38
N GLY A 524 3.31 -0.21 1.42
CA GLY A 524 3.65 -1.63 1.33
C GLY A 524 2.47 -2.60 1.42
N ILE A 525 1.39 -2.25 2.13
CA ILE A 525 0.22 -3.14 2.36
C ILE A 525 -1.16 -2.46 2.20
N GLU A 526 -1.21 -1.25 1.65
CA GLU A 526 -2.42 -0.41 1.51
C GLU A 526 -3.13 -0.04 2.83
N GLN A 527 -2.42 -0.07 3.97
CA GLN A 527 -2.98 0.31 5.27
C GLN A 527 -3.43 1.78 5.26
N LEU A 528 -4.73 2.01 5.46
CA LEU A 528 -5.27 3.36 5.60
C LEU A 528 -5.10 3.90 7.04
N PHE A 529 -4.77 5.18 7.14
CA PHE A 529 -4.67 5.91 8.40
C PHE A 529 -5.60 7.13 8.38
N PRO A 530 -6.16 7.55 9.54
CA PRO A 530 -6.82 8.84 9.61
C PRO A 530 -5.84 9.98 9.39
N ILE A 531 -6.06 10.75 8.33
CA ILE A 531 -5.30 11.95 7.98
C ILE A 531 -6.28 13.12 7.92
N VAL A 532 -6.07 14.13 8.77
CA VAL A 532 -6.99 15.27 8.92
C VAL A 532 -6.22 16.58 9.12
N PRO A 533 -6.82 17.74 8.79
CA PRO A 533 -6.29 19.03 9.26
C PRO A 533 -6.32 19.09 10.79
N ILE A 534 -5.26 19.57 11.44
CA ILE A 534 -5.23 19.67 12.92
C ILE A 534 -5.82 20.98 13.46
N HIS A 535 -6.17 21.91 12.56
CA HIS A 535 -6.70 23.24 12.84
C HIS A 535 -7.66 23.69 11.72
N ARG A 536 -8.34 24.83 11.91
CA ARG A 536 -9.44 25.35 11.06
C ARG A 536 -10.68 24.46 11.02
N LEU A 537 -10.84 23.51 11.95
CA LEU A 537 -12.01 22.61 11.99
C LEU A 537 -13.30 23.32 12.47
N ASP A 538 -13.23 24.59 12.86
CA ASP A 538 -14.33 25.55 12.97
C ASP A 538 -14.82 26.07 11.62
N GLN A 539 -14.03 25.92 10.55
CA GLN A 539 -14.32 26.38 9.19
C GLN A 539 -14.74 25.21 8.29
N ARG A 540 -15.54 25.50 7.27
CA ARG A 540 -15.93 24.51 6.27
C ARG A 540 -14.78 24.29 5.28
N PRO A 541 -14.36 23.04 5.00
CA PRO A 541 -13.43 22.76 3.91
C PRO A 541 -14.07 23.17 2.57
N GLY A 542 -13.33 23.94 1.77
CA GLY A 542 -13.78 24.54 0.52
C GLY A 542 -13.48 23.70 -0.72
N VAL A 543 -12.58 22.72 -0.61
CA VAL A 543 -12.11 21.90 -1.74
C VAL A 543 -11.96 20.43 -1.35
N ARG A 544 -11.79 19.56 -2.34
CA ARG A 544 -11.22 18.21 -2.15
C ARG A 544 -9.80 18.16 -2.71
N GLY A 545 -8.95 17.34 -2.11
CA GLY A 545 -7.57 17.19 -2.57
C GLY A 545 -6.92 15.84 -2.27
N ILE A 546 -5.88 15.54 -3.03
CA ILE A 546 -4.95 14.42 -2.82
C ILE A 546 -3.63 14.96 -2.27
N LEU A 547 -2.90 14.16 -1.50
CA LEU A 547 -1.61 14.57 -0.94
C LEU A 547 -0.49 13.97 -1.80
N SER A 548 0.49 14.79 -2.18
CA SER A 548 1.73 14.37 -2.84
C SER A 548 2.89 14.77 -1.95
N ASP A 549 3.83 13.86 -1.71
CA ASP A 549 4.99 14.10 -0.84
C ASP A 549 6.13 14.83 -1.59
N LEU A 550 7.33 14.85 -1.01
CA LEU A 550 8.51 15.52 -1.58
C LEU A 550 9.40 14.64 -2.46
N THR A 551 9.09 13.36 -2.60
CA THR A 551 9.90 12.45 -3.42
C THR A 551 9.72 12.72 -4.91
N CYS A 552 10.64 12.22 -5.73
CA CYS A 552 10.50 12.24 -7.19
C CYS A 552 9.75 11.02 -7.73
N ASP A 553 9.23 10.17 -6.84
CA ASP A 553 8.55 8.92 -7.15
C ASP A 553 7.03 9.16 -7.23
N SER A 554 6.38 8.57 -8.23
CA SER A 554 4.92 8.70 -8.41
C SER A 554 4.10 8.01 -7.32
N ASP A 555 4.69 7.05 -6.61
CA ASP A 555 4.06 6.34 -5.48
C ASP A 555 4.16 7.13 -4.16
N GLY A 556 4.88 8.26 -4.14
CA GLY A 556 4.92 9.24 -3.04
C GLY A 556 3.62 10.02 -2.87
N LYS A 557 2.47 9.34 -2.87
CA LYS A 557 1.14 9.95 -3.06
C LYS A 557 0.05 9.25 -2.27
N ILE A 558 -0.68 10.02 -1.47
CA ILE A 558 -1.84 9.56 -0.71
C ILE A 558 -3.12 9.94 -1.48
N ASN A 559 -3.75 8.92 -2.07
CA ASN A 559 -4.94 9.01 -2.91
C ASN A 559 -6.09 8.08 -2.45
N LYS A 560 -5.92 7.38 -1.33
CA LYS A 560 -6.93 6.56 -0.65
C LYS A 560 -7.06 7.06 0.79
N PHE A 561 -8.28 7.34 1.23
CA PHE A 561 -8.57 7.89 2.56
C PHE A 561 -9.65 7.08 3.28
N ILE A 562 -9.74 7.27 4.60
CA ILE A 562 -10.72 6.63 5.48
C ILE A 562 -12.15 6.75 4.92
N GLY A 563 -12.85 5.61 4.83
CA GLY A 563 -14.16 5.49 4.19
C GLY A 563 -14.14 5.11 2.70
N GLY A 564 -12.96 4.87 2.11
CA GLY A 564 -12.83 4.50 0.69
C GLY A 564 -12.83 5.70 -0.26
N GLU A 565 -12.66 6.91 0.28
CA GLU A 565 -12.65 8.16 -0.47
C GLU A 565 -11.34 8.35 -1.25
N SER A 566 -11.41 8.80 -2.51
CA SER A 566 -10.25 9.00 -3.40
C SER A 566 -9.54 10.36 -3.22
N SER A 567 -10.01 11.18 -2.28
CA SER A 567 -9.48 12.49 -1.92
C SER A 567 -10.01 12.91 -0.55
N LEU A 568 -9.35 13.87 0.10
CA LEU A 568 -9.71 14.40 1.42
C LEU A 568 -10.37 15.79 1.26
N PRO A 569 -11.46 16.12 1.98
CA PRO A 569 -11.92 17.50 2.11
C PRO A 569 -10.84 18.35 2.80
N LEU A 570 -10.55 19.54 2.25
CA LEU A 570 -9.49 20.42 2.74
C LEU A 570 -9.90 21.89 2.65
N HIS A 571 -9.24 22.72 3.45
CA HIS A 571 -9.34 24.18 3.37
C HIS A 571 -8.37 24.70 2.31
N ASP A 572 -8.77 25.75 1.58
CA ASP A 572 -7.87 26.45 0.66
C ASP A 572 -6.62 26.98 1.38
N LEU A 573 -5.49 26.86 0.68
CA LEU A 573 -4.28 27.62 0.96
C LEU A 573 -4.46 29.01 0.35
N GLU A 574 -4.33 30.08 1.15
CA GLU A 574 -4.46 31.45 0.67
C GLU A 574 -3.27 31.81 -0.24
N GLY A 575 -3.51 31.85 -1.56
CA GLY A 575 -2.66 32.53 -2.56
C GLY A 575 -1.25 31.96 -2.75
N SER A 576 -0.97 31.41 -3.93
CA SER A 576 0.39 31.05 -4.38
C SER A 576 1.23 32.29 -4.76
N GLY A 577 1.34 33.25 -3.85
CA GLY A 577 2.18 34.45 -3.95
C GLY A 577 2.93 34.68 -2.64
N GLY A 578 4.25 34.84 -2.72
CA GLY A 578 5.06 35.12 -1.53
C GLY A 578 4.71 36.45 -0.87
N VAL A 579 4.97 36.53 0.45
CA VAL A 579 4.70 37.68 1.35
C VAL A 579 3.26 37.76 1.90
N SER A 580 3.10 37.23 3.12
CA SER A 580 2.23 37.77 4.17
C SER A 580 0.73 37.99 3.85
N GLY A 581 0.05 36.94 3.35
CA GLY A 581 -1.39 36.77 3.56
C GLY A 581 -1.75 36.48 5.03
N ALA A 582 -3.03 36.47 5.38
CA ALA A 582 -3.50 36.26 6.76
C ALA A 582 -3.53 34.78 7.16
N GLY A 583 -3.66 33.87 6.20
CA GLY A 583 -3.57 32.42 6.39
C GLY A 583 -2.18 31.96 6.81
N GLY A 584 -2.05 31.50 8.06
CA GLY A 584 -0.83 30.83 8.55
C GLY A 584 -0.64 29.41 7.98
N ARG A 585 0.54 28.81 8.26
CA ARG A 585 0.93 27.45 7.82
C ARG A 585 -0.19 26.43 8.07
N TYR A 586 -0.52 25.66 7.04
CA TYR A 586 -1.58 24.66 7.07
C TYR A 586 -1.02 23.28 7.42
N TYR A 587 -1.46 22.71 8.54
CA TYR A 587 -0.90 21.49 9.11
C TYR A 587 -1.94 20.37 9.09
N LEU A 588 -1.49 19.19 8.67
CA LEU A 588 -2.23 17.94 8.74
C LEU A 588 -1.56 17.02 9.76
N GLY A 589 -2.36 16.12 10.34
CA GLY A 589 -1.90 15.07 11.24
C GLY A 589 -2.34 13.71 10.70
N MET A 590 -1.42 12.75 10.68
CA MET A 590 -1.74 11.34 10.58
C MET A 590 -1.78 10.72 11.98
N PHE A 591 -2.88 10.02 12.26
CA PHE A 591 -3.16 9.41 13.56
C PHE A 591 -3.05 7.87 13.48
N LEU A 592 -2.98 7.22 14.64
CA LEU A 592 -2.92 5.75 14.80
C LEU A 592 -1.65 5.05 14.27
N GLY A 593 -0.71 5.78 13.67
CA GLY A 593 0.59 5.30 13.17
C GLY A 593 1.68 5.04 14.22
N GLY A 594 1.35 5.00 15.53
CA GLY A 594 2.33 4.71 16.58
C GLY A 594 2.85 3.27 16.65
N ALA A 595 2.41 2.40 15.74
CA ALA A 595 2.86 1.03 15.56
C ALA A 595 3.43 0.85 14.14
N TYR A 596 4.52 0.11 14.01
CA TYR A 596 5.23 -0.25 12.77
C TYR A 596 5.83 0.90 11.94
N GLU A 597 5.16 2.03 11.73
CA GLU A 597 5.65 3.10 10.82
C GLU A 597 7.07 3.59 11.18
N GLU A 598 7.33 3.87 12.47
CA GLU A 598 8.64 4.31 12.97
C GLU A 598 9.74 3.22 12.89
N ALA A 599 9.36 1.96 12.69
CA ALA A 599 10.26 0.80 12.65
C ALA A 599 10.54 0.29 11.23
N LEU A 600 9.65 0.58 10.28
CA LEU A 600 9.72 0.15 8.89
C LEU A 600 10.15 1.28 7.93
N GLY A 601 10.21 2.53 8.39
CA GLY A 601 10.55 3.70 7.57
C GLY A 601 11.91 3.59 6.88
N GLY A 602 11.91 3.71 5.55
CA GLY A 602 13.12 3.74 4.73
C GLY A 602 13.80 5.12 4.69
N VAL A 603 14.81 5.25 3.83
CA VAL A 603 15.47 6.55 3.51
C VAL A 603 15.41 6.87 2.01
N HIS A 604 14.25 6.66 1.41
CA HIS A 604 14.01 6.97 -0.01
C HIS A 604 14.31 8.46 -0.29
N ASN A 605 14.98 8.76 -1.41
CA ASN A 605 15.53 10.09 -1.73
C ASN A 605 16.40 10.74 -0.63
N LEU A 606 16.96 9.94 0.28
CA LEU A 606 17.73 10.39 1.45
C LEU A 606 16.92 11.29 2.41
N PHE A 607 15.59 11.15 2.44
CA PHE A 607 14.79 11.67 3.54
C PHE A 607 15.03 10.82 4.80
N GLY A 608 15.48 11.44 5.88
CA GLY A 608 15.63 10.79 7.20
C GLY A 608 14.34 10.86 8.01
N GLY A 609 14.31 10.23 9.20
CA GLY A 609 13.12 10.24 10.06
C GLY A 609 12.66 11.65 10.50
N PRO A 610 11.37 11.84 10.87
CA PRO A 610 10.86 13.09 11.42
C PRO A 610 11.58 13.58 12.68
N SER A 611 11.44 14.87 13.02
CA SER A 611 11.71 15.34 14.39
C SER A 611 10.75 14.66 15.37
N VAL A 612 11.17 14.47 16.63
CA VAL A 612 10.33 13.83 17.66
C VAL A 612 10.20 14.74 18.88
N VAL A 613 8.96 15.05 19.29
CA VAL A 613 8.64 15.63 20.59
C VAL A 613 7.80 14.68 21.43
N ARG A 614 8.02 14.75 22.74
CA ARG A 614 7.34 13.94 23.75
C ARG A 614 6.62 14.89 24.70
N VAL A 615 5.32 14.72 24.82
CA VAL A 615 4.42 15.69 25.45
C VAL A 615 3.57 14.99 26.51
N SER A 616 3.61 15.50 27.73
CA SER A 616 2.77 15.05 28.83
C SER A 616 1.83 16.14 29.30
N GLN A 617 0.72 15.74 29.92
CA GLN A 617 -0.19 16.69 30.57
C GLN A 617 0.52 17.41 31.72
N SER A 618 0.15 18.66 31.97
CA SER A 618 0.62 19.42 33.13
C SER A 618 -0.37 20.51 33.50
N ASP A 619 -0.44 20.88 34.78
CA ASP A 619 -1.31 21.96 35.27
C ASP A 619 -0.79 23.37 34.96
N GLY A 620 0.22 23.48 34.07
CA GLY A 620 0.74 24.75 33.56
C GLY A 620 -0.20 25.44 32.57
N PRO A 621 0.08 26.70 32.18
CA PRO A 621 -0.82 27.57 31.42
C PRO A 621 -1.10 27.14 29.97
N HIS A 622 -0.57 25.99 29.55
CA HIS A 622 -0.80 25.39 28.23
C HIS A 622 -1.47 24.00 28.30
N SER A 623 -1.77 23.50 29.51
CA SER A 623 -2.24 22.13 29.80
C SER A 623 -1.24 21.01 29.48
N PHE A 624 -0.05 21.31 28.93
CA PHE A 624 1.00 20.36 28.61
C PHE A 624 2.42 20.87 28.89
N ALA A 625 3.34 19.92 29.05
CA ALA A 625 4.78 20.14 29.08
C ALA A 625 5.49 19.27 28.02
N VAL A 626 6.44 19.85 27.29
CA VAL A 626 7.34 19.10 26.41
C VAL A 626 8.43 18.48 27.27
N THR A 627 8.38 17.16 27.47
CA THR A 627 9.32 16.42 28.33
C THR A 627 10.58 15.98 27.59
N ARG A 628 10.52 15.91 26.25
CA ARG A 628 11.69 15.68 25.38
C ARG A 628 11.45 16.30 24.00
N ALA A 629 12.53 16.78 23.40
CA ALA A 629 12.58 17.21 22.00
C ALA A 629 13.87 16.66 21.37
N VAL A 630 13.76 16.11 20.17
CA VAL A 630 14.87 15.54 19.39
C VAL A 630 14.66 15.97 17.93
N PRO A 631 15.64 16.62 17.27
CA PRO A 631 15.55 16.89 15.84
C PRO A 631 15.63 15.58 15.03
N GLY A 632 15.04 15.55 13.85
CA GLY A 632 15.25 14.46 12.90
C GLY A 632 16.70 14.42 12.40
N PRO A 633 17.14 13.33 11.74
CA PRO A 633 18.49 13.21 11.19
C PRO A 633 18.79 14.36 10.21
N SER A 634 19.98 14.96 10.34
CA SER A 634 20.44 15.96 9.38
C SER A 634 20.83 15.30 8.06
N SER A 635 20.99 16.10 7.00
CA SER A 635 21.56 15.64 5.73
C SER A 635 22.91 14.93 5.94
N SER A 636 23.74 15.39 6.88
CA SER A 636 24.98 14.70 7.26
C SER A 636 24.73 13.31 7.84
N ASP A 637 23.73 13.15 8.70
CA ASP A 637 23.45 11.87 9.35
C ASP A 637 22.94 10.82 8.35
N VAL A 638 22.06 11.22 7.42
CA VAL A 638 21.60 10.33 6.35
C VAL A 638 22.74 10.01 5.36
N LEU A 639 23.62 10.97 5.06
CA LEU A 639 24.82 10.71 4.25
C LEU A 639 25.77 9.70 4.93
N ARG A 640 25.93 9.76 6.27
CA ARG A 640 26.69 8.74 7.02
C ARG A 640 26.05 7.35 6.98
N MET A 641 24.72 7.25 6.97
CA MET A 641 24.02 5.97 6.79
C MET A 641 24.37 5.34 5.43
N MET A 642 24.58 6.16 4.41
CA MET A 642 25.07 5.76 3.08
C MET A 642 26.61 5.68 2.96
N GLN A 643 27.32 5.61 4.09
CA GLN A 643 28.79 5.46 4.18
C GLN A 643 29.62 6.63 3.60
N HIS A 644 29.03 7.82 3.45
CA HIS A 644 29.78 9.03 3.13
C HIS A 644 30.41 9.69 4.37
N GLU A 645 31.39 10.57 4.14
CA GLU A 645 32.04 11.41 5.14
C GLU A 645 31.64 12.89 4.93
N PRO A 646 30.57 13.39 5.58
CA PRO A 646 30.06 14.75 5.38
C PRO A 646 31.09 15.86 5.61
N GLU A 647 32.00 15.69 6.56
CA GLU A 647 33.09 16.63 6.83
C GLU A 647 34.03 16.79 5.61
N LEU A 648 34.39 15.68 4.96
CA LEU A 648 35.22 15.68 3.76
C LEU A 648 34.45 16.24 2.55
N MET A 649 33.15 15.93 2.44
CA MET A 649 32.28 16.53 1.41
C MET A 649 32.16 18.04 1.57
N PHE A 650 31.98 18.53 2.80
CA PHE A 650 31.92 19.96 3.09
C PHE A 650 33.22 20.68 2.74
N GLU A 651 34.38 20.17 3.20
CA GLU A 651 35.67 20.78 2.88
C GLU A 651 36.00 20.73 1.38
N THR A 652 35.58 19.68 0.68
CA THR A 652 35.69 19.60 -0.81
C THR A 652 34.86 20.67 -1.49
N LEU A 653 33.60 20.88 -1.04
CA LEU A 653 32.72 21.92 -1.59
C LEU A 653 33.17 23.34 -1.21
N LYS A 654 33.78 23.52 -0.05
CA LYS A 654 34.37 24.78 0.42
C LYS A 654 35.62 25.16 -0.38
N HIS A 655 36.56 24.24 -0.60
CA HIS A 655 37.68 24.45 -1.53
C HIS A 655 37.18 24.77 -2.95
N ARG A 656 36.09 24.11 -3.39
CA ARG A 656 35.47 24.41 -4.68
C ARG A 656 34.76 25.79 -4.73
N ALA A 657 34.35 26.34 -3.60
CA ALA A 657 33.90 27.73 -3.50
C ALA A 657 35.09 28.71 -3.55
N GLU A 658 36.17 28.41 -2.82
CA GLU A 658 37.44 29.18 -2.82
C GLU A 658 38.04 29.31 -4.23
N GLU A 659 37.92 28.28 -5.07
CA GLU A 659 38.35 28.30 -6.48
C GLU A 659 37.56 29.27 -7.39
N PHE A 660 36.29 29.57 -7.08
CA PHE A 660 35.35 30.26 -7.99
C PHE A 660 34.74 31.57 -7.44
N VAL A 661 34.86 31.83 -6.14
CA VAL A 661 34.35 33.04 -5.49
C VAL A 661 35.52 33.88 -4.98
N HIS A 662 35.76 35.02 -5.62
CA HIS A 662 36.91 35.89 -5.33
C HIS A 662 36.57 37.09 -4.42
N ASP A 663 35.44 37.05 -3.74
CA ASP A 663 35.05 37.99 -2.68
C ASP A 663 34.91 37.22 -1.35
N ASP A 664 35.69 37.61 -0.35
CA ASP A 664 35.76 36.94 0.95
C ASP A 664 34.40 36.94 1.68
N MET A 665 33.59 37.98 1.48
CA MET A 665 32.24 38.10 2.09
C MET A 665 31.25 37.12 1.46
N ALA A 666 31.16 37.08 0.13
CA ALA A 666 30.35 36.11 -0.60
C ALA A 666 30.81 34.67 -0.32
N LEU A 667 32.12 34.43 -0.26
CA LEU A 667 32.71 33.13 0.07
C LEU A 667 32.33 32.67 1.48
N ALA A 668 32.49 33.53 2.50
CA ALA A 668 32.09 33.21 3.88
C ALA A 668 30.58 32.95 4.01
N SER A 669 29.76 33.72 3.29
CA SER A 669 28.30 33.53 3.23
C SER A 669 27.93 32.18 2.59
N LEU A 670 28.57 31.83 1.47
CA LEU A 670 28.36 30.56 0.76
C LEU A 670 28.84 29.36 1.59
N ALA A 671 30.03 29.42 2.18
CA ALA A 671 30.55 28.37 3.05
C ALA A 671 29.67 28.17 4.29
N GLY A 672 29.20 29.26 4.91
CA GLY A 672 28.21 29.20 5.99
C GLY A 672 26.85 28.65 5.54
N GLY A 673 26.45 28.91 4.29
CA GLY A 673 25.25 28.34 3.67
C GLY A 673 25.36 26.83 3.49
N LEU A 674 26.44 26.36 2.87
CA LEU A 674 26.76 24.94 2.70
C LEU A 674 26.82 24.23 4.06
N ALA A 675 27.52 24.80 5.04
CA ALA A 675 27.60 24.24 6.39
C ALA A 675 26.21 24.07 7.02
N ARG A 676 25.30 25.03 6.85
CA ARG A 676 23.90 24.92 7.32
C ARG A 676 23.13 23.82 6.59
N SER A 677 23.28 23.67 5.26
CA SER A 677 22.64 22.60 4.49
C SER A 677 23.06 21.18 4.91
N PHE A 678 24.30 21.01 5.39
CA PHE A 678 24.76 19.74 5.97
C PHE A 678 24.12 19.44 7.35
N HIS A 679 23.69 20.46 8.09
CA HIS A 679 23.13 20.33 9.45
C HIS A 679 21.60 20.45 9.52
N SER A 680 20.93 20.91 8.47
CA SER A 680 19.46 20.85 8.35
C SER A 680 18.98 19.43 8.12
N MET A 681 17.70 19.15 8.42
CA MET A 681 17.02 17.96 7.90
C MET A 681 16.89 18.09 6.36
N PRO A 682 16.77 16.97 5.61
CA PRO A 682 16.63 16.98 4.15
C PRO A 682 15.27 17.52 3.64
N TYR A 683 14.33 17.81 4.54
CA TYR A 683 12.98 18.30 4.26
C TYR A 683 12.93 19.79 3.91
N LEU A 684 11.78 20.26 3.40
CA LEU A 684 11.63 21.66 2.99
C LEU A 684 11.65 22.61 4.20
N LEU A 685 12.36 23.73 4.03
CA LEU A 685 12.36 24.86 4.96
C LEU A 685 11.45 25.98 4.45
N PRO A 686 10.81 26.78 5.34
CA PRO A 686 10.14 28.01 4.94
C PRO A 686 11.09 28.94 4.18
N ALA A 687 10.60 29.61 3.13
CA ALA A 687 11.44 30.41 2.22
C ALA A 687 12.29 31.49 2.93
N SER A 688 11.79 32.05 4.03
CA SER A 688 12.51 33.01 4.90
C SER A 688 13.72 32.43 5.64
N SER A 689 13.90 31.11 5.63
CA SER A 689 15.04 30.39 6.25
C SER A 689 16.09 29.96 5.24
N CYS A 690 15.85 30.12 3.93
CA CYS A 690 16.84 29.76 2.91
C CYS A 690 18.00 30.75 2.89
N CYS A 691 19.17 30.34 3.38
CA CYS A 691 20.30 31.25 3.55
C CYS A 691 21.09 31.50 2.25
N LEU A 692 21.00 30.60 1.26
CA LEU A 692 21.79 30.67 0.03
C LEU A 692 21.29 31.78 -0.92
N THR A 693 19.99 32.09 -0.90
CA THR A 693 19.42 33.19 -1.69
C THR A 693 19.76 34.56 -1.13
N ALA A 694 20.03 34.67 0.17
CA ALA A 694 20.42 35.93 0.81
C ALA A 694 21.76 36.48 0.29
N ALA A 695 22.65 35.63 -0.24
CA ALA A 695 23.94 36.04 -0.80
C ALA A 695 23.86 36.82 -2.13
N ASN A 696 22.77 36.67 -2.90
CA ASN A 696 22.60 37.31 -4.22
C ASN A 696 21.67 38.56 -4.18
N GLY A 697 21.25 39.00 -2.99
CA GLY A 697 20.23 40.03 -2.80
C GLY A 697 20.67 41.47 -3.02
N ASN A 698 21.24 41.83 -4.18
CA ASN A 698 21.65 43.21 -4.49
C ASN A 698 20.46 44.15 -4.85
N ASN A 699 19.43 44.18 -4.01
CA ASN A 699 18.48 45.29 -3.81
C ASN A 699 17.49 44.94 -2.69
N GLY A 700 17.56 45.64 -1.56
CA GLY A 700 16.57 45.53 -0.47
C GLY A 700 17.17 45.60 0.93
N TYR A 701 17.32 46.80 1.48
CA TYR A 701 17.79 46.98 2.86
C TYR A 701 16.79 46.43 3.88
N TYR A 702 17.16 45.36 4.57
CA TYR A 702 16.60 44.98 5.88
C TYR A 702 17.74 44.86 6.88
N TYR A 703 17.80 45.77 7.85
CA TYR A 703 18.72 45.65 8.99
C TYR A 703 18.22 44.54 9.92
N GLY A 704 19.02 43.47 10.04
CA GLY A 704 18.93 42.49 11.12
C GLY A 704 20.25 42.51 11.88
N ASN A 705 20.20 42.66 13.21
CA ASN A 705 21.41 42.90 14.01
C ASN A 705 22.39 41.73 13.96
N GLU A 706 23.66 42.03 13.71
CA GLU A 706 24.77 41.18 14.09
C GLU A 706 24.93 41.24 15.61
N ASP A 707 24.76 40.11 16.31
CA ASP A 707 25.24 39.92 17.70
C ASP A 707 25.12 38.45 18.16
N ASN A 708 25.88 37.53 17.56
CA ASN A 708 26.16 36.23 18.19
C ASN A 708 27.39 35.47 17.64
N TYR A 709 28.59 35.99 17.88
CA TYR A 709 29.84 35.21 17.78
C TYR A 709 30.60 35.24 19.11
N GLY A 710 30.13 34.45 20.08
CA GLY A 710 30.78 34.27 21.38
C GLY A 710 31.77 33.10 21.37
N SER A 711 33.07 33.39 21.27
CA SER A 711 34.12 32.38 21.37
C SER A 711 34.25 31.84 22.80
N VAL A 712 34.02 30.54 23.01
CA VAL A 712 34.24 29.90 24.31
C VAL A 712 35.71 29.48 24.44
N ALA A 713 36.50 30.32 25.11
CA ALA A 713 37.79 29.94 25.68
C ALA A 713 37.61 29.51 27.14
N GLU A 714 38.40 28.55 27.61
CA GLU A 714 38.29 28.03 28.98
C GLU A 714 38.83 29.03 30.02
N THR A 715 38.09 29.27 31.12
CA THR A 715 38.65 29.43 32.49
C THR A 715 37.55 29.56 33.55
N GLY A 716 37.77 28.95 34.73
CA GLY A 716 37.26 29.50 35.99
C GLY A 716 35.93 28.97 36.59
N SER A 717 35.96 27.75 37.13
CA SER A 717 35.25 27.32 38.37
C SER A 717 33.77 27.71 38.61
N GLY A 718 32.89 26.72 38.56
CA GLY A 718 31.56 26.69 39.17
C GLY A 718 31.00 25.27 39.14
N GLU A 719 30.58 24.72 40.28
CA GLU A 719 30.22 23.29 40.42
C GLU A 719 28.71 23.06 40.19
N ASP A 720 28.37 22.11 39.31
CA ASP A 720 27.19 21.22 39.44
C ASP A 720 27.29 20.10 38.38
N GLU A 721 27.02 18.84 38.77
CA GLU A 721 27.37 17.67 37.95
C GLU A 721 26.31 17.26 36.90
N ILE A 722 26.73 17.13 35.64
CA ILE A 722 26.03 16.33 34.62
C ILE A 722 27.00 15.30 34.02
N VAL A 723 26.80 14.03 34.38
CA VAL A 723 27.70 12.94 34.00
C VAL A 723 27.49 12.49 32.55
N ILE A 724 28.40 12.89 31.66
CA ILE A 724 28.49 12.39 30.27
C ILE A 724 29.57 11.31 30.19
N ALA A 725 29.17 10.04 30.24
CA ALA A 725 30.09 8.91 30.12
C ALA A 725 30.55 8.69 28.66
N ARG A 726 31.70 9.25 28.29
CA ARG A 726 32.41 8.91 27.03
C ARG A 726 33.37 7.73 27.27
N GLY A 727 33.06 6.57 26.69
CA GLY A 727 33.96 5.42 26.67
C GLY A 727 34.74 5.32 25.36
N SER A 728 36.01 5.72 25.36
CA SER A 728 36.93 5.53 24.22
C SER A 728 38.03 4.54 24.60
N ALA A 729 38.07 3.38 23.94
CA ALA A 729 39.08 2.35 24.15
C ALA A 729 40.03 2.27 22.95
N VAL A 730 41.31 2.61 23.16
CA VAL A 730 42.36 2.52 22.15
C VAL A 730 42.99 1.12 22.19
N ILE A 731 43.01 0.42 21.05
CA ILE A 731 43.76 -0.84 20.87
C ILE A 731 44.59 -0.74 19.60
N GLY A 732 45.91 -0.89 19.72
CA GLY A 732 46.86 -0.77 18.61
C GLY A 732 47.05 -2.06 17.79
N PRO A 733 47.53 -1.97 16.54
CA PRO A 733 47.65 -3.12 15.64
C PRO A 733 48.88 -3.99 15.95
N SER A 734 48.66 -5.27 16.26
CA SER A 734 49.73 -6.28 16.46
C SER A 734 49.81 -7.23 15.26
N LYS A 735 50.86 -7.11 14.44
CA LYS A 735 51.14 -8.04 13.34
C LYS A 735 51.65 -9.39 13.87
N LYS A 736 51.00 -10.50 13.49
CA LYS A 736 51.63 -11.84 13.46
C LYS A 736 51.14 -12.66 12.26
N GLN A 737 52.08 -13.15 11.45
CA GLN A 737 51.86 -14.27 10.53
C GLN A 737 52.23 -15.58 11.23
N VAL A 738 51.43 -16.64 11.06
CA VAL A 738 51.86 -18.05 11.17
C VAL A 738 51.06 -18.88 10.16
N ASN A 739 51.73 -19.81 9.46
CA ASN A 739 51.09 -20.80 8.57
C ASN A 739 50.76 -22.09 9.33
N SER A 740 49.61 -22.72 9.02
CA SER A 740 49.44 -24.18 9.09
C SER A 740 48.23 -24.65 8.28
N GLN A 741 48.31 -25.86 7.72
CA GLN A 741 47.31 -26.44 6.81
C GLN A 741 46.10 -27.05 7.55
N PRO A 742 44.92 -27.19 6.90
CA PRO A 742 43.80 -27.94 7.43
C PRO A 742 43.99 -29.47 7.31
N GLN A 743 43.40 -30.23 8.23
CA GLN A 743 43.19 -31.68 8.09
C GLN A 743 41.74 -31.99 7.69
N SER A 744 41.53 -33.12 7.02
CA SER A 744 40.28 -33.48 6.34
C SER A 744 39.54 -34.65 6.98
N ARG A 745 38.20 -34.55 7.08
CA ARG A 745 37.21 -35.43 6.42
C ARG A 745 35.80 -35.26 7.00
N GLY A 746 34.80 -35.48 6.16
CA GLY A 746 33.38 -35.39 6.52
C GLY A 746 32.48 -35.33 5.28
N ASP A 747 32.70 -36.23 4.32
CA ASP A 747 32.14 -36.12 2.97
C ASP A 747 30.62 -36.38 2.92
N TYR A 748 29.86 -35.39 2.45
CA TYR A 748 28.55 -35.55 1.80
C TYR A 748 28.64 -34.99 0.38
N LEU A 749 27.87 -35.56 -0.56
CA LEU A 749 28.10 -35.41 -2.00
C LEU A 749 27.94 -33.97 -2.52
N LEU A 750 29.07 -33.31 -2.80
CA LEU A 750 29.14 -32.15 -3.69
C LEU A 750 29.20 -32.64 -5.15
N VAL A 751 28.19 -32.31 -5.95
CA VAL A 751 28.19 -32.60 -7.39
C VAL A 751 29.20 -31.69 -8.10
N THR A 752 30.26 -32.28 -8.64
CA THR A 752 31.36 -31.53 -9.28
C THR A 752 30.99 -31.01 -10.67
N ALA A 753 30.81 -29.69 -10.79
CA ALA A 753 30.72 -29.01 -12.08
C ALA A 753 32.07 -29.07 -12.83
N SER A 754 32.14 -29.93 -13.86
CA SER A 754 33.36 -30.12 -14.67
C SER A 754 33.59 -28.99 -15.67
N ARG A 755 34.85 -28.55 -15.83
CA ARG A 755 35.23 -27.56 -16.85
C ARG A 755 35.10 -28.13 -18.27
N LEU A 756 34.08 -27.69 -19.02
CA LEU A 756 34.05 -27.80 -20.49
C LEU A 756 33.53 -26.52 -21.16
N CYS A 757 34.48 -25.76 -21.69
CA CYS A 757 34.41 -24.90 -22.88
C CYS A 757 33.07 -24.21 -23.26
N GLY A 758 32.94 -22.91 -22.94
CA GLY A 758 32.18 -21.95 -23.76
C GLY A 758 30.91 -21.35 -23.13
N GLN A 759 30.95 -20.01 -22.97
CA GLN A 759 29.84 -19.08 -22.80
C GLN A 759 28.92 -19.21 -21.55
N ASP A 760 29.04 -18.19 -20.69
CA ASP A 760 27.98 -17.47 -19.97
C ASP A 760 27.07 -18.15 -18.92
N TRP A 761 27.07 -19.48 -18.74
CA TRP A 761 26.20 -20.11 -17.73
C TRP A 761 26.79 -20.00 -16.31
N ILE A 762 26.03 -19.39 -15.38
CA ILE A 762 26.53 -19.00 -14.05
C ILE A 762 26.32 -20.12 -13.03
N ASN A 763 25.10 -20.64 -12.92
CA ASN A 763 24.71 -21.61 -11.89
C ASN A 763 23.80 -22.73 -12.46
N VAL A 764 23.68 -23.81 -11.67
CA VAL A 764 22.89 -25.01 -11.96
C VAL A 764 22.18 -25.39 -10.67
N TYR A 765 20.86 -25.55 -10.70
CA TYR A 765 20.04 -25.81 -9.51
C TYR A 765 19.05 -26.94 -9.74
N SER A 766 18.71 -27.64 -8.65
CA SER A 766 17.55 -28.54 -8.61
C SER A 766 16.29 -27.73 -8.33
N VAL A 767 15.23 -27.98 -9.09
CA VAL A 767 13.96 -27.24 -9.00
C VAL A 767 13.08 -27.86 -7.91
N VAL A 768 12.53 -27.02 -7.03
CA VAL A 768 11.66 -27.45 -5.93
C VAL A 768 10.36 -26.65 -5.95
N ILE A 769 9.22 -27.32 -5.73
CA ILE A 769 7.90 -26.67 -5.78
C ILE A 769 7.67 -25.91 -4.46
N PRO A 770 7.33 -24.60 -4.49
CA PRO A 770 7.08 -23.84 -3.28
C PRO A 770 5.85 -24.37 -2.53
N THR A 771 5.98 -24.59 -1.22
CA THR A 771 4.88 -25.07 -0.34
C THR A 771 3.68 -24.12 -0.25
N CYS A 772 3.81 -22.90 -0.80
CA CYS A 772 2.77 -21.88 -0.90
C CYS A 772 2.87 -21.08 -2.22
N GLU A 773 2.23 -21.59 -3.30
CA GLU A 773 2.12 -20.87 -4.58
C GLU A 773 1.69 -19.40 -4.44
N LYS A 774 0.80 -19.08 -3.49
CA LYS A 774 0.24 -17.72 -3.31
C LYS A 774 1.23 -16.63 -2.90
N ARG A 775 2.49 -16.96 -2.57
CA ARG A 775 3.52 -15.97 -2.21
C ARG A 775 4.56 -15.75 -3.29
N MET A 776 4.73 -16.70 -4.21
CA MET A 776 5.55 -16.47 -5.38
C MET A 776 4.66 -15.80 -6.43
N GLY A 777 5.09 -14.63 -6.88
CA GLY A 777 4.59 -14.07 -8.13
C GLY A 777 5.12 -14.89 -9.31
N VAL A 778 5.43 -14.20 -10.40
CA VAL A 778 6.00 -14.82 -11.61
C VAL A 778 7.46 -15.19 -11.41
N ASP A 779 8.15 -14.49 -10.52
CA ASP A 779 9.60 -14.56 -10.37
C ASP A 779 10.07 -15.66 -9.41
N VAL A 780 11.31 -16.12 -9.61
CA VAL A 780 11.90 -17.26 -8.88
C VAL A 780 12.54 -16.82 -7.56
N ILE A 781 12.76 -17.77 -6.64
CA ILE A 781 13.58 -17.57 -5.44
C ILE A 781 14.84 -18.42 -5.57
N MET A 782 16.00 -17.77 -5.44
CA MET A 782 17.33 -18.38 -5.59
C MET A 782 18.07 -18.45 -4.24
N PRO A 783 19.18 -19.19 -4.11
CA PRO A 783 19.90 -19.30 -2.84
C PRO A 783 20.83 -18.09 -2.59
N PRO A 784 21.23 -17.82 -1.33
CA PRO A 784 22.15 -16.74 -0.99
C PRO A 784 23.45 -16.72 -1.80
N SER A 785 24.07 -17.90 -2.05
CA SER A 785 25.31 -17.97 -2.86
C SER A 785 25.12 -17.55 -4.33
N ALA A 786 23.88 -17.45 -4.82
CA ALA A 786 23.59 -16.84 -6.10
C ALA A 786 23.89 -15.34 -6.04
N LEU A 787 23.39 -14.63 -5.01
CA LEU A 787 23.60 -13.19 -4.83
C LEU A 787 25.08 -12.85 -4.68
N ASP A 788 25.83 -13.61 -3.87
CA ASP A 788 27.28 -13.42 -3.71
C ASP A 788 28.05 -13.52 -5.04
N ARG A 789 27.65 -14.47 -5.91
CA ARG A 789 28.22 -14.61 -7.25
C ARG A 789 27.79 -13.48 -8.18
N LEU A 790 26.52 -13.10 -8.15
CA LEU A 790 25.95 -12.04 -8.97
C LEU A 790 26.58 -10.67 -8.60
N ALA A 791 26.85 -10.40 -7.33
CA ALA A 791 27.54 -9.19 -6.86
C ALA A 791 29.02 -9.11 -7.29
N SER A 792 29.65 -10.25 -7.63
CA SER A 792 31.00 -10.28 -8.23
C SER A 792 31.01 -9.97 -9.73
N LEU A 793 29.84 -9.99 -10.37
CA LEU A 793 29.62 -9.64 -11.76
C LEU A 793 29.00 -8.24 -11.84
N HIS A 794 29.38 -7.43 -12.81
CA HIS A 794 28.78 -6.10 -12.98
C HIS A 794 27.45 -6.30 -13.73
N ILE A 795 26.36 -6.41 -12.97
CA ILE A 795 25.02 -6.73 -13.48
C ILE A 795 24.13 -5.50 -13.37
N ASP A 796 23.51 -5.13 -14.49
CA ASP A 796 22.53 -4.05 -14.55
C ASP A 796 21.22 -4.46 -13.84
N TYR A 797 20.57 -3.50 -13.18
CA TYR A 797 19.22 -3.69 -12.63
C TYR A 797 18.16 -3.35 -13.68
N PRO A 798 16.99 -4.01 -13.68
CA PRO A 798 16.57 -5.11 -12.79
C PRO A 798 17.27 -6.44 -13.11
N MET A 799 17.48 -7.27 -12.08
CA MET A 799 18.12 -8.58 -12.24
C MET A 799 17.19 -9.59 -12.93
N LEU A 800 17.50 -9.91 -14.19
CA LEU A 800 16.74 -10.82 -15.06
C LEU A 800 17.60 -12.01 -15.51
N PHE A 801 16.98 -13.17 -15.71
CA PHE A 801 17.67 -14.44 -15.92
C PHE A 801 17.10 -15.24 -17.09
N GLU A 802 18.00 -15.90 -17.84
CA GLU A 802 17.70 -16.97 -18.79
C GLU A 802 17.68 -18.30 -18.03
N LEU A 803 16.53 -18.96 -18.03
CA LEU A 803 16.30 -20.30 -17.47
C LEU A 803 16.27 -21.33 -18.60
N ARG A 804 17.12 -22.36 -18.54
CA ARG A 804 17.15 -23.42 -19.56
C ARG A 804 17.02 -24.82 -18.97
N ASN A 805 16.01 -25.55 -19.44
CA ASN A 805 15.94 -27.00 -19.28
C ASN A 805 16.83 -27.65 -20.35
N ILE A 806 17.86 -28.37 -19.90
CA ILE A 806 18.83 -29.04 -20.76
C ILE A 806 18.31 -30.35 -21.39
N ALA A 807 17.25 -30.95 -20.85
CA ALA A 807 16.73 -32.23 -21.34
C ALA A 807 15.85 -32.10 -22.60
N VAL A 808 15.15 -30.97 -22.75
CA VAL A 808 14.19 -30.70 -23.85
C VAL A 808 14.52 -29.42 -24.64
N GLU A 809 15.64 -28.77 -24.32
CA GLU A 809 16.09 -27.48 -24.89
C GLU A 809 15.11 -26.30 -24.77
N ARG A 810 14.10 -26.38 -23.90
CA ARG A 810 13.23 -25.25 -23.52
C ARG A 810 14.04 -24.16 -22.81
N VAL A 811 13.75 -22.91 -23.17
CA VAL A 811 14.26 -21.69 -22.53
C VAL A 811 13.08 -20.79 -22.18
N SER A 812 13.14 -20.17 -21.01
CA SER A 812 12.21 -19.15 -20.50
C SER A 812 13.03 -18.08 -19.76
N HIS A 813 12.38 -16.99 -19.33
CA HIS A 813 13.04 -15.91 -18.59
C HIS A 813 12.23 -15.50 -17.36
N CYS A 814 12.94 -15.08 -16.31
CA CYS A 814 12.34 -14.61 -15.06
C CYS A 814 13.12 -13.44 -14.46
N GLY A 815 12.49 -12.66 -13.59
CA GLY A 815 13.19 -11.91 -12.54
C GLY A 815 13.50 -12.80 -11.34
N VAL A 816 14.07 -12.22 -10.29
CA VAL A 816 14.25 -12.86 -8.97
C VAL A 816 13.44 -12.10 -7.93
N LEU A 817 12.69 -12.83 -7.10
CA LEU A 817 11.89 -12.27 -6.02
C LEU A 817 12.73 -12.07 -4.75
N GLU A 818 13.40 -13.14 -4.29
CA GLU A 818 14.25 -13.15 -3.09
C GLU A 818 15.42 -14.14 -3.25
N PHE A 819 16.47 -13.94 -2.44
CA PHE A 819 17.65 -14.82 -2.38
C PHE A 819 17.68 -15.67 -1.10
N ILE A 820 16.62 -16.47 -0.87
CA ILE A 820 16.42 -17.25 0.37
C ILE A 820 16.22 -18.77 0.16
N ALA A 821 16.48 -19.32 -1.02
CA ALA A 821 16.37 -20.77 -1.26
C ALA A 821 17.51 -21.56 -0.58
N GLU A 822 17.29 -22.86 -0.39
CA GLU A 822 18.33 -23.79 0.06
C GLU A 822 19.48 -23.88 -0.96
N GLU A 823 20.71 -24.03 -0.47
CA GLU A 823 21.91 -24.04 -1.32
C GLU A 823 21.89 -25.20 -2.34
N GLY A 824 21.95 -24.84 -3.63
CA GLY A 824 21.80 -25.78 -4.75
C GLY A 824 20.37 -25.97 -5.25
N MET A 825 19.36 -25.38 -4.59
CA MET A 825 17.95 -25.41 -4.99
C MET A 825 17.52 -24.09 -5.64
N ILE A 826 16.43 -24.14 -6.41
CA ILE A 826 15.69 -22.97 -6.87
C ILE A 826 14.19 -23.22 -6.71
N TYR A 827 13.46 -22.30 -6.09
CA TYR A 827 12.00 -22.39 -6.02
C TYR A 827 11.41 -21.72 -7.26
N MET A 828 10.51 -22.43 -7.94
CA MET A 828 9.96 -22.04 -9.24
C MET A 828 8.43 -22.12 -9.22
N PRO A 829 7.70 -21.14 -9.78
CA PRO A 829 6.26 -21.24 -9.94
C PRO A 829 5.85 -22.42 -10.85
N TYR A 830 4.78 -23.12 -10.50
CA TYR A 830 4.34 -24.34 -11.20
C TYR A 830 4.10 -24.11 -12.72
N TRP A 831 3.52 -22.98 -13.11
CA TRP A 831 3.30 -22.64 -14.54
C TRP A 831 4.63 -22.45 -15.31
N MET A 832 5.69 -21.98 -14.65
CA MET A 832 7.01 -21.82 -15.25
C MET A 832 7.72 -23.17 -15.38
N MET A 833 7.49 -24.08 -14.44
CA MET A 833 7.90 -25.48 -14.55
C MET A 833 7.18 -26.18 -15.71
N GLU A 834 5.88 -25.93 -15.92
CA GLU A 834 5.15 -26.44 -17.09
C GLU A 834 5.71 -25.89 -18.42
N ASN A 835 5.98 -24.58 -18.52
CA ASN A 835 6.60 -23.98 -19.72
C ASN A 835 7.99 -24.55 -20.03
N LEU A 836 8.80 -24.82 -19.00
CA LEU A 836 10.13 -25.42 -19.14
C LEU A 836 10.11 -26.96 -19.20
N LEU A 837 8.96 -27.60 -19.02
CA LEU A 837 8.78 -29.05 -18.89
C LEU A 837 9.69 -29.67 -17.82
N LEU A 838 9.66 -29.10 -16.61
CA LEU A 838 10.43 -29.51 -15.43
C LEU A 838 9.51 -30.12 -14.35
N GLN A 839 10.00 -31.13 -13.63
CA GLN A 839 9.39 -31.69 -12.44
C GLN A 839 10.19 -31.33 -11.17
N GLU A 840 9.63 -31.62 -10.00
CA GLU A 840 10.33 -31.44 -8.73
C GLU A 840 11.54 -32.39 -8.65
N GLY A 841 12.73 -31.83 -8.43
CA GLY A 841 14.02 -32.52 -8.49
C GLY A 841 14.78 -32.39 -9.82
N ASP A 842 14.16 -31.89 -10.90
CA ASP A 842 14.84 -31.69 -12.17
C ASP A 842 15.87 -30.54 -12.13
N ILE A 843 16.83 -30.58 -13.04
CA ILE A 843 17.94 -29.63 -13.08
C ILE A 843 17.72 -28.53 -14.13
N VAL A 844 17.65 -27.28 -13.68
CA VAL A 844 17.63 -26.08 -14.53
C VAL A 844 19.00 -25.37 -14.50
N ARG A 845 19.39 -24.80 -15.64
CA ARG A 845 20.55 -23.89 -15.73
C ARG A 845 20.09 -22.44 -15.69
N VAL A 846 20.86 -21.59 -15.02
CA VAL A 846 20.57 -20.15 -14.85
C VAL A 846 21.74 -19.30 -15.35
N LYS A 847 21.42 -18.32 -16.17
CA LYS A 847 22.34 -17.32 -16.74
C LYS A 847 21.75 -15.92 -16.53
N ASN A 848 22.59 -14.91 -16.28
CA ASN A 848 22.16 -13.51 -16.26
C ASN A 848 21.81 -13.03 -17.68
N ALA A 849 20.68 -12.32 -17.84
CA ALA A 849 20.14 -11.94 -19.14
C ALA A 849 19.66 -10.47 -19.18
N THR A 850 20.35 -9.62 -19.94
CA THR A 850 19.90 -8.25 -20.20
C THR A 850 18.83 -8.26 -21.30
N LEU A 851 17.57 -8.08 -20.92
CA LEU A 851 16.43 -8.05 -21.86
C LEU A 851 16.04 -6.61 -22.25
N PRO A 852 15.69 -6.34 -23.52
CA PRO A 852 15.19 -5.03 -23.94
C PRO A 852 13.76 -4.79 -23.40
N LYS A 853 13.43 -3.51 -23.13
CA LYS A 853 12.05 -3.11 -22.81
C LYS A 853 11.10 -3.44 -23.97
N GLY A 854 9.98 -4.08 -23.65
CA GLY A 854 9.03 -4.65 -24.62
C GLY A 854 8.04 -3.63 -25.18
N THR A 855 8.03 -3.45 -26.50
CA THR A 855 7.17 -2.48 -27.18
C THR A 855 5.87 -3.08 -27.71
N TYR A 856 5.85 -4.39 -27.97
CA TYR A 856 4.69 -5.11 -28.48
C TYR A 856 4.71 -6.58 -28.06
N VAL A 857 3.55 -7.13 -27.73
CA VAL A 857 3.32 -8.57 -27.49
C VAL A 857 1.99 -9.04 -28.13
N LYS A 858 1.97 -10.27 -28.65
CA LYS A 858 0.78 -10.93 -29.19
C LYS A 858 0.38 -12.08 -28.29
N LEU A 859 -0.87 -12.07 -27.81
CA LEU A 859 -1.42 -13.02 -26.85
C LEU A 859 -2.47 -13.93 -27.49
N GLN A 860 -2.52 -15.20 -27.10
CA GLN A 860 -3.52 -16.18 -27.57
C GLN A 860 -4.17 -16.90 -26.38
N PRO A 861 -5.41 -16.57 -26.00
CA PRO A 861 -6.11 -17.30 -24.94
C PRO A 861 -6.33 -18.76 -25.30
N HIS A 862 -6.26 -19.67 -24.34
CA HIS A 862 -6.55 -21.09 -24.58
C HIS A 862 -8.04 -21.35 -24.79
N THR A 863 -8.91 -20.52 -24.20
CA THR A 863 -10.37 -20.69 -24.24
C THR A 863 -11.11 -19.41 -24.62
N SER A 864 -12.18 -19.58 -25.39
CA SER A 864 -13.14 -18.55 -25.76
C SER A 864 -13.86 -17.93 -24.56
N ASP A 865 -13.96 -18.65 -23.44
CA ASP A 865 -14.42 -18.13 -22.14
C ASP A 865 -13.65 -16.88 -21.65
N PHE A 866 -12.42 -16.64 -22.13
CA PHE A 866 -11.64 -15.44 -21.79
C PHE A 866 -12.25 -14.17 -22.40
N LEU A 867 -13.01 -14.31 -23.48
CA LEU A 867 -13.60 -13.20 -24.23
C LEU A 867 -14.90 -12.69 -23.57
N ASP A 868 -15.54 -13.51 -22.73
CA ASP A 868 -16.72 -13.17 -21.92
C ASP A 868 -16.37 -12.40 -20.62
N ILE A 869 -15.08 -12.18 -20.36
CA ILE A 869 -14.61 -11.39 -19.22
C ILE A 869 -15.06 -9.93 -19.37
N SER A 870 -15.59 -9.34 -18.30
CA SER A 870 -16.23 -8.01 -18.35
C SER A 870 -15.27 -6.85 -18.61
N ASN A 871 -14.00 -6.96 -18.20
CA ASN A 871 -12.94 -6.01 -18.52
C ASN A 871 -11.58 -6.73 -18.59
N PRO A 872 -11.26 -7.41 -19.71
CA PRO A 872 -10.04 -8.19 -19.82
C PRO A 872 -8.79 -7.31 -19.87
N LYS A 873 -8.93 -6.03 -20.28
CA LYS A 873 -7.84 -5.05 -20.24
C LYS A 873 -7.34 -4.83 -18.80
N ALA A 874 -8.21 -4.43 -17.87
CA ALA A 874 -7.80 -4.14 -16.50
C ALA A 874 -7.22 -5.37 -15.77
N ILE A 875 -7.74 -6.57 -16.08
CA ILE A 875 -7.24 -7.83 -15.54
C ILE A 875 -5.85 -8.18 -16.10
N LEU A 876 -5.60 -7.93 -17.38
CA LEU A 876 -4.27 -8.11 -17.97
C LEU A 876 -3.26 -7.06 -17.47
N GLU A 877 -3.64 -5.79 -17.30
CA GLU A 877 -2.77 -4.78 -16.67
C GLU A 877 -2.42 -5.20 -15.22
N THR A 878 -3.42 -5.63 -14.43
CA THR A 878 -3.21 -6.12 -13.06
C THR A 878 -2.34 -7.39 -13.02
N THR A 879 -2.50 -8.30 -13.99
CA THR A 879 -1.76 -9.57 -14.00
C THR A 879 -0.33 -9.38 -14.52
N LEU A 880 -0.14 -8.68 -15.64
CA LEU A 880 1.18 -8.46 -16.26
C LEU A 880 2.09 -7.59 -15.38
N ARG A 881 1.54 -6.74 -14.53
CA ARG A 881 2.28 -6.05 -13.45
C ARG A 881 3.03 -6.98 -12.49
N SER A 882 2.66 -8.26 -12.40
CA SER A 882 3.37 -9.26 -11.60
C SER A 882 4.45 -10.02 -12.37
N PHE A 883 4.64 -9.76 -13.67
CA PHE A 883 5.63 -10.39 -14.55
C PHE A 883 6.82 -9.46 -14.79
N SER A 884 8.04 -9.86 -14.39
CA SER A 884 9.26 -9.10 -14.73
C SER A 884 9.60 -9.13 -16.24
N CYS A 885 9.23 -10.20 -16.94
CA CYS A 885 9.51 -10.40 -18.36
C CYS A 885 8.53 -11.38 -19.04
N LEU A 886 8.45 -11.32 -20.37
CA LEU A 886 7.66 -12.21 -21.21
C LEU A 886 8.54 -12.86 -22.28
N THR A 887 8.40 -14.17 -22.49
CA THR A 887 9.12 -14.95 -23.54
C THR A 887 8.13 -15.53 -24.55
N THR A 888 8.43 -15.43 -25.84
CA THR A 888 7.62 -16.04 -26.90
C THR A 888 7.73 -17.56 -26.87
N GLY A 889 6.57 -18.24 -26.80
CA GLY A 889 6.44 -19.69 -26.64
C GLY A 889 6.05 -20.15 -25.24
N ASP A 890 5.94 -19.23 -24.28
CA ASP A 890 5.46 -19.51 -22.91
C ASP A 890 3.96 -19.22 -22.76
N SER A 891 3.30 -20.04 -21.94
CA SER A 891 1.92 -19.85 -21.48
C SER A 891 1.90 -19.12 -20.13
N ILE A 892 1.07 -18.09 -20.00
CA ILE A 892 0.85 -17.36 -18.74
C ILE A 892 -0.53 -17.64 -18.17
N MET A 893 -0.66 -17.62 -16.84
CA MET A 893 -1.92 -17.90 -16.13
C MET A 893 -2.53 -16.62 -15.57
N VAL A 894 -3.75 -16.30 -16.01
CA VAL A 894 -4.58 -15.20 -15.51
C VAL A 894 -5.67 -15.77 -14.60
N ALA A 895 -5.87 -15.19 -13.41
CA ALA A 895 -6.90 -15.63 -12.47
C ALA A 895 -8.02 -14.58 -12.34
N TYR A 896 -9.27 -14.98 -12.61
CA TYR A 896 -10.43 -14.10 -12.51
C TYR A 896 -11.69 -14.88 -12.09
N ASN A 897 -12.49 -14.34 -11.17
CA ASN A 897 -13.71 -14.97 -10.62
C ASN A 897 -13.54 -16.46 -10.23
N ASN A 898 -12.46 -16.77 -9.51
CA ASN A 898 -12.05 -18.13 -9.12
C ASN A 898 -11.78 -19.13 -10.28
N LYS A 899 -11.72 -18.66 -11.53
CA LYS A 899 -11.34 -19.44 -12.71
C LYS A 899 -9.92 -19.07 -13.15
N LYS A 900 -9.14 -20.08 -13.55
CA LYS A 900 -7.84 -19.92 -14.21
C LYS A 900 -8.05 -19.88 -15.72
N TYR A 901 -7.42 -18.91 -16.38
CA TYR A 901 -7.37 -18.76 -17.83
C TYR A 901 -5.91 -18.79 -18.26
N TYR A 902 -5.57 -19.61 -19.26
CA TYR A 902 -4.21 -19.68 -19.80
C TYR A 902 -4.13 -18.93 -21.13
N ILE A 903 -2.99 -18.29 -21.39
CA ILE A 903 -2.76 -17.42 -22.54
C ILE A 903 -1.34 -17.61 -23.05
N ASP A 904 -1.15 -17.94 -24.32
CA ASP A 904 0.18 -18.10 -24.92
C ASP A 904 0.74 -16.77 -25.42
N ILE A 905 2.05 -16.56 -25.23
CA ILE A 905 2.81 -15.45 -25.79
C ILE A 905 3.31 -15.86 -27.18
N ILE A 906 2.58 -15.47 -28.23
CA ILE A 906 2.84 -15.91 -29.62
C ILE A 906 3.93 -15.07 -30.31
N GLU A 907 4.08 -13.81 -29.93
CA GLU A 907 5.07 -12.89 -30.52
C GLU A 907 5.44 -11.82 -29.49
N SER A 908 6.71 -11.43 -29.43
CA SER A 908 7.18 -10.31 -28.60
C SER A 908 8.22 -9.49 -29.39
N LYS A 909 8.32 -8.19 -29.08
CA LYS A 909 9.22 -7.24 -29.76
C LYS A 909 9.81 -6.25 -28.75
N PRO A 910 11.10 -5.84 -28.88
CA PRO A 910 11.97 -6.05 -30.06
C PRO A 910 12.73 -7.38 -30.12
N SER A 911 12.64 -8.23 -29.09
CA SER A 911 13.26 -9.56 -29.01
C SER A 911 12.21 -10.61 -28.67
N HIS A 912 12.54 -11.89 -28.90
CA HIS A 912 11.75 -13.07 -28.47
C HIS A 912 11.55 -13.18 -26.95
N ALA A 913 12.30 -12.40 -26.17
CA ALA A 913 12.16 -12.24 -24.74
C ALA A 913 12.35 -10.75 -24.42
N ILE A 914 11.44 -10.21 -23.61
CA ILE A 914 11.33 -8.78 -23.31
C ILE A 914 11.15 -8.55 -21.81
N SER A 915 11.74 -7.49 -21.28
CA SER A 915 11.32 -6.96 -19.98
C SER A 915 10.07 -6.09 -20.17
N ILE A 916 9.12 -6.18 -19.25
CA ILE A 916 7.91 -5.33 -19.24
C ILE A 916 7.81 -4.46 -17.97
N ILE A 917 8.84 -4.48 -17.13
CA ILE A 917 9.00 -3.59 -15.98
C ILE A 917 8.99 -2.13 -16.47
N GLU A 918 8.11 -1.31 -15.90
CA GLU A 918 7.96 0.13 -16.24
C GLU A 918 7.90 0.39 -17.75
N THR A 919 7.07 -0.36 -18.48
CA THR A 919 7.01 -0.26 -19.95
C THR A 919 5.57 -0.37 -20.47
N ASP A 920 5.06 0.71 -21.08
CA ASP A 920 3.81 0.67 -21.85
C ASP A 920 4.01 -0.22 -23.10
N CYS A 921 3.17 -1.25 -23.25
CA CYS A 921 3.31 -2.26 -24.29
C CYS A 921 2.05 -2.34 -25.17
N GLU A 922 2.22 -2.41 -26.50
CA GLU A 922 1.12 -2.73 -27.41
C GLU A 922 0.74 -4.22 -27.31
N VAL A 923 -0.54 -4.51 -27.15
CA VAL A 923 -1.07 -5.88 -27.09
C VAL A 923 -2.03 -6.15 -28.24
N ASP A 924 -1.87 -7.29 -28.88
CA ASP A 924 -2.71 -7.82 -29.95
C ASP A 924 -3.14 -9.26 -29.62
N PHE A 925 -4.28 -9.70 -30.14
CA PHE A 925 -4.93 -10.96 -29.76
C PHE A 925 -5.13 -11.90 -30.95
N ALA A 926 -4.56 -13.11 -30.85
CA ALA A 926 -4.82 -14.21 -31.78
C ALA A 926 -6.07 -15.01 -31.37
N PRO A 927 -6.78 -15.65 -32.33
CA PRO A 927 -7.96 -16.48 -32.05
C PRO A 927 -7.67 -17.60 -31.03
N PRO A 928 -8.52 -17.81 -30.02
CA PRO A 928 -8.35 -18.88 -29.04
C PRO A 928 -8.24 -20.27 -29.65
N LEU A 929 -7.56 -21.17 -28.93
CA LEU A 929 -7.28 -22.53 -29.40
C LEU A 929 -8.56 -23.38 -29.60
N ASP A 930 -9.66 -23.01 -28.95
CA ASP A 930 -10.99 -23.63 -29.10
C ASP A 930 -11.91 -22.91 -30.13
N TYR A 931 -11.50 -21.76 -30.66
CA TYR A 931 -12.34 -20.93 -31.54
C TYR A 931 -12.58 -21.61 -32.90
N LYS A 932 -13.85 -21.68 -33.32
CA LYS A 932 -14.28 -22.18 -34.63
C LYS A 932 -15.00 -21.08 -35.39
N GLU A 933 -14.49 -20.68 -36.56
CA GLU A 933 -15.13 -19.67 -37.40
C GLU A 933 -16.50 -20.18 -37.90
N PRO A 934 -17.61 -19.46 -37.68
CA PRO A 934 -18.92 -19.85 -38.17
C PRO A 934 -19.04 -19.66 -39.68
N GLU A 935 -19.64 -20.63 -40.38
CA GLU A 935 -19.82 -20.56 -41.84
C GLU A 935 -20.69 -19.36 -42.24
N LYS A 936 -20.22 -18.59 -43.23
CA LYS A 936 -20.90 -17.38 -43.71
C LYS A 936 -22.16 -17.77 -44.52
N PRO A 937 -23.35 -17.22 -44.22
CA PRO A 937 -24.57 -17.55 -44.95
C PRO A 937 -24.48 -17.11 -46.42
N SER A 938 -24.93 -17.98 -47.33
CA SER A 938 -24.94 -17.70 -48.76
C SER A 938 -26.01 -16.65 -49.12
N ALA A 939 -25.65 -15.71 -50.00
CA ALA A 939 -26.59 -14.68 -50.46
C ALA A 939 -27.69 -15.29 -51.33
N SER A 940 -28.96 -15.03 -50.97
CA SER A 940 -30.13 -15.59 -51.64
C SER A 940 -30.53 -14.77 -52.88
N ILE A 941 -30.84 -15.47 -53.97
CA ILE A 941 -31.56 -14.92 -55.15
C ILE A 941 -32.97 -15.53 -55.14
N PRO A 942 -34.06 -14.74 -55.33
CA PRO A 942 -35.41 -15.16 -54.97
C PRO A 942 -36.23 -15.81 -56.11
N SER A 943 -37.40 -16.32 -55.72
CA SER A 943 -38.53 -16.79 -56.57
C SER A 943 -38.38 -18.23 -57.14
N SER A 944 -39.45 -19.06 -57.25
CA SER A 944 -40.85 -18.91 -56.81
C SER A 944 -41.59 -20.25 -56.66
N LYS A 945 -42.78 -20.19 -56.00
CA LYS A 945 -43.90 -21.16 -56.00
C LYS A 945 -43.78 -22.45 -55.16
N ALA A 946 -44.94 -22.83 -54.63
CA ALA A 946 -45.35 -24.06 -53.93
C ALA A 946 -46.64 -24.58 -54.63
N PRO A 947 -47.46 -25.54 -54.11
CA PRO A 947 -47.33 -26.40 -52.91
C PRO A 947 -47.70 -27.90 -53.15
N ALA A 948 -47.66 -28.73 -52.08
CA ALA A 948 -48.74 -29.64 -51.60
C ALA A 948 -48.25 -31.00 -51.00
N GLU A 949 -48.76 -31.34 -49.79
CA GLU A 949 -49.19 -32.67 -49.25
C GLU A 949 -48.17 -33.87 -49.18
N GLU A 950 -48.22 -34.85 -48.24
CA GLU A 950 -49.14 -35.15 -47.11
C GLU A 950 -48.44 -35.95 -45.93
N LEU A 951 -49.22 -36.54 -45.01
CA LEU A 951 -48.89 -37.21 -43.70
C LEU A 951 -48.85 -38.77 -43.79
N PRO A 952 -48.78 -39.61 -42.69
CA PRO A 952 -48.25 -39.51 -41.30
C PRO A 952 -47.17 -40.65 -41.03
N THR A 953 -47.00 -41.51 -39.98
CA THR A 953 -47.63 -41.83 -38.65
C THR A 953 -46.73 -42.74 -37.74
N LYS A 954 -46.74 -42.55 -36.39
CA LYS A 954 -46.52 -43.56 -35.28
C LYS A 954 -45.13 -44.29 -35.16
N SER A 955 -44.70 -44.92 -34.04
CA SER A 955 -45.32 -45.37 -32.75
C SER A 955 -44.37 -45.17 -31.51
N VAL A 956 -44.78 -45.57 -30.28
CA VAL A 956 -44.09 -45.35 -28.98
C VAL A 956 -44.22 -46.59 -28.04
N VAL A 957 -43.45 -46.67 -26.92
CA VAL A 957 -43.53 -47.56 -25.69
C VAL A 957 -42.56 -48.77 -25.62
N ILE A 958 -41.88 -49.17 -24.51
CA ILE A 958 -41.38 -48.47 -23.27
C ILE A 958 -40.28 -49.33 -22.52
N HIS A 959 -40.05 -49.09 -21.21
CA HIS A 959 -39.11 -49.69 -20.21
C HIS A 959 -39.33 -51.20 -19.87
N GLU A 960 -38.39 -51.96 -19.25
CA GLU A 960 -37.86 -51.86 -17.85
C GLU A 960 -36.42 -52.39 -17.56
N THR A 961 -36.03 -52.37 -16.27
CA THR A 961 -34.68 -52.44 -15.61
C THR A 961 -34.06 -53.83 -15.37
N GLN A 962 -32.73 -53.93 -15.06
CA GLN A 962 -32.17 -54.35 -13.73
C GLN A 962 -30.60 -54.24 -13.65
N GLU A 963 -29.92 -54.88 -12.68
CA GLU A 963 -28.71 -54.42 -11.95
C GLU A 963 -27.37 -55.21 -12.14
N TRP A 964 -26.24 -54.52 -11.80
CA TRP A 964 -24.95 -54.94 -11.16
C TRP A 964 -23.91 -55.95 -11.78
N ALA A 965 -22.71 -55.93 -11.16
CA ALA A 965 -21.57 -56.90 -11.18
C ALA A 965 -20.38 -56.77 -12.19
N THR A 966 -19.32 -56.10 -11.70
CA THR A 966 -17.85 -56.30 -11.81
C THR A 966 -17.24 -57.57 -12.46
N GLN A 967 -16.20 -57.46 -13.32
CA GLN A 967 -14.79 -57.95 -13.10
C GLN A 967 -13.83 -57.99 -14.33
N LEU A 968 -12.55 -57.59 -14.08
CA LEU A 968 -11.23 -58.12 -14.56
C LEU A 968 -10.79 -58.15 -16.06
N GLY A 969 -9.47 -57.98 -16.27
CA GLY A 969 -8.67 -58.14 -17.53
C GLY A 969 -8.04 -56.81 -18.01
N GLN A 970 -6.71 -56.58 -18.12
CA GLN A 970 -5.60 -57.24 -18.89
C GLN A 970 -5.76 -57.10 -20.42
N GLU A 971 -4.75 -56.72 -21.24
CA GLU A 971 -3.34 -56.35 -21.01
C GLU A 971 -2.71 -55.64 -22.25
N ALA A 972 -1.51 -55.02 -22.12
CA ALA A 972 -0.54 -54.69 -23.20
C ALA A 972 -0.96 -53.68 -24.33
N SER A 973 -0.07 -53.00 -25.09
CA SER A 973 1.40 -52.77 -25.04
C SER A 973 1.79 -51.46 -25.79
N ALA A 974 3.10 -51.14 -25.81
CA ALA A 974 3.77 -50.06 -26.56
C ALA A 974 3.62 -50.16 -28.12
N GLU A 975 4.14 -49.27 -28.99
CA GLU A 975 5.28 -48.35 -28.88
C GLU A 975 5.32 -47.27 -30.01
N ALA A 976 6.26 -46.33 -29.89
CA ALA A 976 6.95 -45.57 -30.95
C ALA A 976 6.23 -44.48 -31.81
N GLU A 977 6.91 -43.33 -31.83
CA GLU A 977 6.64 -42.06 -32.52
C GLU A 977 6.54 -42.10 -34.07
N ALA A 978 6.01 -41.00 -34.65
CA ALA A 978 6.27 -40.61 -36.03
C ALA A 978 6.72 -39.13 -36.11
N LYS A 979 7.88 -38.86 -36.72
CA LYS A 979 8.35 -37.49 -37.01
C LYS A 979 7.62 -36.90 -38.21
N PHE A 980 7.00 -35.74 -38.02
CA PHE A 980 6.52 -34.88 -39.11
C PHE A 980 7.45 -33.67 -39.28
N ASN A 981 7.67 -33.24 -40.53
CA ASN A 981 8.51 -32.08 -40.86
C ASN A 981 7.71 -31.14 -41.80
N PRO A 982 7.91 -29.81 -41.75
CA PRO A 982 6.81 -28.87 -41.97
C PRO A 982 6.61 -28.38 -43.43
N PHE A 983 5.40 -27.89 -43.68
CA PHE A 983 4.96 -27.05 -44.82
C PHE A 983 5.26 -27.54 -46.25
N THR A 984 4.35 -28.36 -46.79
CA THR A 984 4.18 -28.54 -48.25
C THR A 984 3.03 -27.68 -48.78
N GLY A 985 3.30 -26.43 -49.15
CA GLY A 985 2.29 -25.54 -49.76
C GLY A 985 2.91 -24.30 -50.41
N ALA A 986 2.54 -24.00 -51.65
CA ALA A 986 3.13 -22.90 -52.43
C ALA A 986 2.30 -21.60 -52.34
N GLY A 987 2.97 -20.49 -52.03
CA GLY A 987 2.33 -19.16 -51.91
C GLY A 987 1.77 -18.61 -53.23
N ARG A 988 0.83 -17.66 -53.10
CA ARG A 988 0.23 -16.90 -54.21
C ARG A 988 0.28 -15.40 -53.92
N ARG A 989 0.29 -14.59 -54.98
CA ARG A 989 0.15 -13.13 -54.91
C ARG A 989 -1.30 -12.72 -54.61
N LEU A 990 -1.46 -11.53 -54.02
CA LEU A 990 -2.75 -10.92 -53.66
C LEU A 990 -3.62 -10.51 -54.88
N ASP A 991 -3.12 -10.64 -56.11
CA ASP A 991 -3.83 -10.30 -57.35
C ASP A 991 -4.35 -11.51 -58.15
N GLY A 992 -4.33 -12.71 -57.56
CA GLY A 992 -5.18 -13.84 -57.97
C GLY A 992 -4.84 -14.57 -59.28
N LYS A 993 -3.74 -14.22 -59.96
CA LYS A 993 -3.29 -14.89 -61.20
C LYS A 993 -2.11 -15.86 -60.97
N PRO A 994 -2.02 -16.99 -61.71
CA PRO A 994 -1.02 -18.03 -61.47
C PRO A 994 0.36 -17.68 -62.05
N LEU A 995 1.42 -18.18 -61.41
CA LEU A 995 2.80 -18.13 -61.88
C LEU A 995 3.32 -19.56 -62.19
N LYS A 996 4.21 -19.66 -63.20
CA LYS A 996 4.89 -20.91 -63.60
C LYS A 996 6.22 -21.07 -62.85
N TYR A 997 6.73 -22.30 -62.80
CA TYR A 997 7.92 -22.67 -62.02
C TYR A 997 8.94 -23.45 -62.86
N GLN A 998 10.23 -23.08 -62.80
CA GLN A 998 11.41 -23.89 -63.18
C GLN A 998 12.66 -23.41 -62.38
N PRO A 999 13.73 -24.21 -62.20
CA PRO A 999 14.44 -24.22 -60.90
C PRO A 999 15.99 -24.20 -60.88
N LEU A 1000 16.55 -23.63 -59.79
CA LEU A 1000 17.81 -24.02 -59.08
C LEU A 1000 19.16 -23.87 -59.85
N PRO A 1001 20.40 -23.97 -59.24
CA PRO A 1001 20.74 -24.65 -57.96
C PRO A 1001 21.92 -24.14 -57.04
N VAL A 1002 22.03 -24.77 -55.85
CA VAL A 1002 23.15 -24.96 -54.85
C VAL A 1002 24.04 -23.85 -54.24
N SER A 1003 24.32 -24.05 -52.93
CA SER A 1003 25.62 -23.93 -52.20
C SER A 1003 26.17 -22.56 -51.76
N SER A 1004 27.07 -22.44 -50.76
CA SER A 1004 27.21 -23.13 -49.44
C SER A 1004 28.28 -22.44 -48.57
N SER A 1005 28.17 -22.51 -47.23
CA SER A 1005 29.27 -22.51 -46.23
C SER A 1005 30.40 -21.45 -46.25
N GLY A 1006 30.58 -20.75 -45.12
CA GLY A 1006 31.88 -20.81 -44.41
C GLY A 1006 32.82 -19.59 -44.34
N SER A 1007 32.75 -18.87 -43.22
CA SER A 1007 33.90 -18.34 -42.44
C SER A 1007 34.73 -17.12 -42.93
N LYS A 1008 35.25 -16.40 -41.91
CA LYS A 1008 36.47 -15.55 -41.87
C LYS A 1008 36.54 -14.21 -42.63
N SER A 1009 36.49 -13.16 -41.80
CA SER A 1009 37.56 -12.17 -41.57
C SER A 1009 37.61 -10.84 -42.37
N LYS A 1010 38.08 -9.81 -41.64
CA LYS A 1010 38.54 -8.47 -42.06
C LYS A 1010 37.48 -7.48 -42.61
N GLY A 1011 37.50 -6.26 -42.06
CA GLY A 1011 37.17 -5.02 -42.78
C GLY A 1011 38.45 -4.39 -43.38
N PRO A 1012 38.56 -3.06 -43.54
CA PRO A 1012 37.63 -1.99 -43.18
C PRO A 1012 37.15 -1.21 -44.42
N ASP A 1013 36.84 0.08 -44.25
CA ASP A 1013 36.77 1.14 -45.27
C ASP A 1013 35.64 1.06 -46.33
N VAL A 1014 35.17 2.16 -46.94
CA VAL A 1014 34.94 3.57 -46.54
C VAL A 1014 34.15 4.21 -47.70
N SER A 1015 33.62 5.43 -47.53
CA SER A 1015 33.08 6.30 -48.61
C SER A 1015 31.74 5.90 -49.26
N ASN A 1016 31.02 6.80 -49.95
CA ASN A 1016 30.62 8.19 -49.65
C ASN A 1016 29.54 8.64 -50.66
N GLY A 1017 28.57 9.45 -50.21
CA GLY A 1017 27.90 10.47 -51.05
C GLY A 1017 26.85 10.06 -52.11
N GLY A 1018 25.86 10.95 -52.29
CA GLY A 1018 25.18 11.17 -53.59
C GLY A 1018 23.72 10.74 -53.70
N GLY A 1019 22.80 11.72 -53.63
CA GLY A 1019 21.55 11.69 -54.43
C GLY A 1019 21.78 12.33 -55.82
N PRO A 1020 20.77 12.94 -56.48
CA PRO A 1020 19.38 13.16 -56.05
C PRO A 1020 18.29 12.96 -57.14
N SER A 1021 17.01 13.17 -56.77
CA SER A 1021 15.89 13.57 -57.65
C SER A 1021 15.34 12.51 -58.65
N SER A 1022 14.12 12.58 -59.24
CA SER A 1022 13.04 13.59 -59.26
C SER A 1022 11.66 13.00 -59.66
N GLY A 1023 10.54 13.62 -59.23
CA GLY A 1023 9.17 13.46 -59.81
C GLY A 1023 8.24 12.49 -59.05
N SER A 1024 7.06 12.87 -58.51
CA SER A 1024 5.82 13.48 -59.09
C SER A 1024 4.82 12.44 -59.64
N SER A 1025 3.51 12.41 -59.30
CA SER A 1025 2.69 13.28 -58.42
C SER A 1025 1.29 12.68 -58.10
N SER A 1026 0.59 13.26 -57.10
CA SER A 1026 -0.88 13.51 -57.02
C SER A 1026 -1.90 12.34 -57.13
N GLN A 1027 -2.66 11.99 -56.07
CA GLN A 1027 -4.04 12.47 -55.71
C GLN A 1027 -5.17 11.45 -56.05
N ASN A 1028 -6.36 11.36 -55.40
CA ASN A 1028 -6.89 11.77 -54.06
C ASN A 1028 -8.27 11.06 -53.81
N THR A 1029 -8.99 11.39 -52.71
CA THR A 1029 -10.41 11.07 -52.33
C THR A 1029 -10.72 9.66 -51.75
N SER A 1030 -11.66 9.45 -50.80
CA SER A 1030 -12.43 10.38 -49.91
C SER A 1030 -13.01 9.72 -48.63
N ARG A 1031 -13.31 10.57 -47.63
CA ARG A 1031 -14.06 10.42 -46.34
C ARG A 1031 -15.55 10.00 -46.52
N GLN A 1032 -16.49 9.88 -45.55
CA GLN A 1032 -16.67 10.19 -44.08
C GLN A 1032 -17.91 9.34 -43.56
N ALA A 1033 -18.55 9.36 -42.36
CA ALA A 1033 -18.49 10.06 -41.06
C ALA A 1033 -19.31 9.31 -39.95
N GLN A 1034 -19.27 9.81 -38.68
CA GLN A 1034 -20.31 9.76 -37.61
C GLN A 1034 -20.67 8.43 -36.89
N GLY A 1035 -21.11 8.42 -35.61
CA GLY A 1035 -21.34 9.52 -34.65
C GLY A 1035 -21.61 9.04 -33.18
N LYS A 1036 -21.54 9.95 -32.20
CA LYS A 1036 -21.62 9.72 -30.73
C LYS A 1036 -23.02 9.96 -30.12
N LEU A 1037 -23.27 9.51 -28.87
CA LEU A 1037 -23.85 10.32 -27.78
C LEU A 1037 -23.82 9.59 -26.39
N VAL A 1038 -24.20 10.31 -25.32
CA VAL A 1038 -23.88 10.05 -23.88
C VAL A 1038 -25.14 10.14 -23.00
N PHE A 1039 -25.10 9.55 -21.79
CA PHE A 1039 -26.01 9.88 -20.68
C PHE A 1039 -25.28 9.84 -19.31
N GLY A 1040 -25.56 10.83 -18.45
CA GLY A 1040 -25.21 10.81 -17.03
C GLY A 1040 -26.45 10.67 -16.12
N SER A 1041 -26.26 10.29 -14.86
CA SER A 1041 -27.30 10.30 -13.82
C SER A 1041 -26.66 10.28 -12.44
N ASN A 1042 -27.16 11.11 -11.53
CA ASN A 1042 -26.82 11.05 -10.10
C ASN A 1042 -28.06 10.64 -9.31
N ALA A 1043 -27.92 9.75 -8.33
CA ALA A 1043 -29.04 9.07 -7.67
C ALA A 1043 -28.94 9.17 -6.15
N ASN A 1044 -30.09 9.18 -5.46
CA ASN A 1044 -30.13 9.02 -4.01
C ASN A 1044 -31.46 8.39 -3.52
N ARG A 1045 -31.38 7.77 -2.34
CA ARG A 1045 -32.47 7.26 -1.48
C ARG A 1045 -33.26 5.99 -1.87
N THR A 1046 -32.72 4.87 -1.39
CA THR A 1046 -33.29 4.02 -0.30
C THR A 1046 -34.73 3.44 -0.37
N THR A 1047 -34.78 2.11 -0.15
CA THR A 1047 -35.73 1.36 0.71
C THR A 1047 -37.24 1.37 0.38
N ASP A 1048 -37.73 0.28 -0.23
CA ASP A 1048 -38.27 -0.91 0.48
C ASP A 1048 -39.64 -1.50 0.08
N THR A 1049 -39.70 -2.83 0.23
CA THR A 1049 -40.88 -3.74 0.29
C THR A 1049 -41.90 -3.80 -0.86
N LYS A 1050 -42.18 -5.03 -1.32
CA LYS A 1050 -43.33 -5.42 -2.16
C LYS A 1050 -44.34 -6.26 -1.37
N LYS A 1051 -45.63 -6.06 -1.64
CA LYS A 1051 -46.69 -7.09 -1.75
C LYS A 1051 -47.66 -6.62 -2.87
N GLU A 1052 -47.81 -7.37 -3.97
CA GLU A 1052 -48.83 -8.44 -4.18
C GLU A 1052 -50.27 -7.87 -4.34
N VAL A 1053 -51.11 -8.18 -5.36
CA VAL A 1053 -51.12 -9.21 -6.43
C VAL A 1053 -51.85 -8.69 -7.70
N ALA A 1054 -51.49 -9.19 -8.91
CA ALA A 1054 -52.31 -9.22 -10.17
C ALA A 1054 -52.70 -7.88 -10.88
N LYS A 1055 -52.98 -7.81 -12.20
CA LYS A 1055 -52.78 -8.73 -13.36
C LYS A 1055 -52.84 -7.96 -14.71
N GLU A 1056 -52.42 -8.65 -15.77
CA GLU A 1056 -52.70 -8.44 -17.22
C GLU A 1056 -51.73 -7.63 -18.11
N LYS A 1057 -51.70 -8.08 -19.39
CA LYS A 1057 -51.11 -7.52 -20.62
C LYS A 1057 -49.60 -7.30 -20.65
N LYS A 1058 -48.89 -8.35 -21.07
CA LYS A 1058 -47.54 -8.25 -21.67
C LYS A 1058 -47.61 -7.49 -22.99
N GLN A 1059 -46.62 -6.63 -23.21
CA GLN A 1059 -46.11 -6.24 -24.52
C GLN A 1059 -44.58 -6.28 -24.42
N GLU A 1060 -43.87 -6.65 -25.49
CA GLU A 1060 -42.46 -7.03 -25.41
C GLU A 1060 -41.52 -5.80 -25.36
N GLN A 1061 -40.47 -5.88 -24.53
CA GLN A 1061 -39.37 -4.91 -24.54
C GLN A 1061 -38.28 -5.40 -25.52
N PRO A 1062 -37.81 -4.57 -26.46
CA PRO A 1062 -36.58 -4.83 -27.20
C PRO A 1062 -35.34 -4.58 -26.33
N GLU A 1063 -34.21 -5.09 -26.78
CA GLU A 1063 -32.97 -5.21 -25.99
C GLU A 1063 -32.26 -3.87 -25.72
N LYS A 1064 -31.58 -3.77 -24.57
CA LYS A 1064 -30.61 -2.69 -24.32
C LYS A 1064 -29.39 -2.89 -25.22
N LYS A 1065 -28.88 -1.80 -25.81
CA LYS A 1065 -27.53 -1.79 -26.38
C LYS A 1065 -26.49 -1.61 -25.27
N GLU A 1066 -25.38 -2.34 -25.41
CA GLU A 1066 -24.24 -2.33 -24.51
C GLU A 1066 -23.23 -1.23 -24.88
N GLU A 1067 -22.33 -0.92 -23.95
CA GLU A 1067 -21.08 -0.24 -24.25
C GLU A 1067 -20.23 -1.04 -25.26
N PRO A 1068 -19.25 -0.44 -25.95
CA PRO A 1068 -18.40 -1.16 -26.89
C PRO A 1068 -17.52 -2.19 -26.17
N LYS A 1069 -18.04 -3.42 -26.05
CA LYS A 1069 -17.30 -4.60 -25.59
C LYS A 1069 -15.92 -4.67 -26.25
N PHE A 1070 -14.94 -5.14 -25.48
CA PHE A 1070 -13.66 -5.60 -26.00
C PHE A 1070 -13.92 -6.59 -27.15
N GLN A 1071 -13.59 -6.19 -28.38
CA GLN A 1071 -13.79 -7.01 -29.58
C GLN A 1071 -12.45 -7.61 -30.02
N PRO A 1072 -12.14 -8.85 -29.58
CA PRO A 1072 -10.97 -9.56 -30.04
C PRO A 1072 -11.10 -9.90 -31.53
N PHE A 1073 -9.97 -10.10 -32.21
CA PHE A 1073 -9.88 -10.39 -33.66
C PHE A 1073 -10.42 -9.28 -34.59
N SER A 1074 -10.76 -8.11 -34.05
CA SER A 1074 -11.12 -6.91 -34.82
C SER A 1074 -9.93 -6.24 -35.54
N GLY A 1075 -8.72 -6.77 -35.40
CA GLY A 1075 -7.48 -6.21 -35.96
C GLY A 1075 -6.98 -4.93 -35.27
N LYS A 1076 -7.65 -4.49 -34.19
CA LYS A 1076 -7.22 -3.37 -33.36
C LYS A 1076 -6.25 -3.83 -32.28
N LYS A 1077 -5.10 -3.16 -32.19
CA LYS A 1077 -4.20 -3.26 -31.03
C LYS A 1077 -4.76 -2.49 -29.84
N TYR A 1078 -4.35 -2.88 -28.65
CA TYR A 1078 -4.67 -2.21 -27.38
C TYR A 1078 -3.35 -1.89 -26.65
N SER A 1079 -3.10 -0.62 -26.29
CA SER A 1079 -2.03 -0.33 -25.34
C SER A 1079 -2.47 -0.78 -23.94
N LEU A 1080 -1.62 -1.57 -23.28
CA LEU A 1080 -1.69 -1.82 -21.85
C LEU A 1080 -0.61 -1.00 -21.16
N LYS A 1081 -0.93 -0.46 -19.99
CA LYS A 1081 0.05 0.21 -19.14
C LYS A 1081 0.81 -0.79 -18.29
N GLY A 1082 2.13 -0.60 -18.23
CA GLY A 1082 2.98 -1.19 -17.19
C GLY A 1082 2.54 -0.74 -15.81
#